data_AF-A0A1Q2CNI8-F1
#
_entry.id   AF-A0A1Q2CNI8-F1
#
_cell.length_a   1.000
_cell.length_b   1.000
_cell.length_c   1.000
_cell.angle_alpha   90.00
_cell.angle_beta   90.00
_cell.angle_gamma   90.00
#
_symmetry.space_group_name_H-M   'P 1'
#
loop_
_entity.id
_entity.type
_entity.pdbx_description
1 polymer ?
#
loop_
_entity_poly.entity_id
_entity_poly.type
_entity_poly.pdbx_seq_one_letter_code
_entity_poly.pdbx_strand_id
1 'polypeptide(L)'
;MRTPRAILAAALAFTLLGSVPGEAEAAATGIVINEIESDGDAVGDWVELYNPTTQAIDISGVVIRDNDDTHTLTVPTGTTVAAGGYYAIYTDTDPDVGFGLGKNDSVRLYDADATTLLDEHAWTGHASTSYGRCPDGVGEFATTAQPTRGAANACQLPGKVVINEIESQAGSPDDWIELYNAGGSTVDLAGYVLSDNSDDHRLTLPAGTSVAPGAFLTVDVATVDGGFGLGGADSARLFAADGTTLLDSHSWTQHSATSLARCPDGTGALRDSETPTKNAANKCAPLAVPKVAINEVNSDSAPADFIELFNYGTEAADLSGFLIKDNDDARTDTIKAGTVLQPGGYLLLKADIDFSFGLGKADSARLFLPDGTLVDSFDYQAHGVPSWGRCPNGTGEWTQPAALTPGYGNCGEEPPTPEPGNDPWPGAQGTTTVDTVAMFLEDSSGLDFTVEDGNPVLWAVDNGTGTFWKLNVTADGGATFADGWAAGKRARFAKDADDPAAKGPDAEGITVAGDGFIYLASERDNSDKGVNFNSVLKIDPNRPGPDVVASQEWDLTASLPQVSANTGIEAVEWVSDADLVGKLWDDSRDKAYDPADYPLHGDGLFFVAVEDNGGVYGYALNSDGTLAQISLVIPGLGGVMALDYDTTLGVMWAMCDDGCSGTGVQITLNGTPEPAVRLIERPTGLPDTNNEGFATSTLCDAGERDAWWFTDGVRPGALHRGSLGCPSDPGPTGPPTPRPSPSGSPRPVPSVSAGPGTPRPGLPHTGV
;
A
#
# COMPACT_ATOMS: atom_id res chain seq x y z
N MET A 1 -38.48 -74.74 -30.04
CA MET A 1 -38.02 -73.95 -31.21
C MET A 1 -38.49 -72.52 -30.97
N ARG A 2 -37.70 -71.47 -30.75
CA ARG A 2 -36.31 -71.13 -31.03
C ARG A 2 -35.69 -70.36 -29.83
N THR A 3 -34.36 -70.40 -29.75
CA THR A 3 -33.37 -69.80 -28.82
C THR A 3 -33.19 -68.26 -28.99
N PRO A 4 -32.25 -67.56 -28.31
CA PRO A 4 -32.29 -67.10 -26.91
C PRO A 4 -31.99 -65.57 -26.78
N ARG A 5 -32.10 -64.98 -25.57
CA ARG A 5 -31.37 -63.73 -25.23
C ARG A 5 -30.67 -63.93 -23.89
N ALA A 6 -29.36 -63.70 -23.91
CA ALA A 6 -28.42 -63.92 -22.83
C ALA A 6 -28.63 -62.92 -21.68
N ILE A 7 -28.55 -63.42 -20.46
CA ILE A 7 -28.29 -62.66 -19.24
C ILE A 7 -26.79 -62.84 -18.96
N LEU A 8 -26.02 -61.76 -18.98
CA LEU A 8 -24.67 -61.74 -18.41
C LEU A 8 -24.60 -60.57 -17.43
N ALA A 9 -24.44 -60.93 -16.16
CA ALA A 9 -24.20 -60.00 -15.06
C ALA A 9 -22.80 -59.36 -15.23
N ALA A 10 -22.74 -58.04 -15.22
CA ALA A 10 -21.48 -57.30 -15.08
C ALA A 10 -21.24 -57.04 -13.60
N ALA A 11 -20.16 -57.60 -13.07
CA ALA A 11 -19.61 -57.28 -11.76
C ALA A 11 -19.00 -55.88 -11.82
N LEU A 12 -19.41 -54.99 -10.91
CA LEU A 12 -18.76 -53.71 -10.67
C LEU A 12 -17.40 -53.97 -10.00
N ALA A 13 -16.31 -53.79 -10.75
CA ALA A 13 -14.96 -53.74 -10.20
C ALA A 13 -14.70 -52.32 -9.70
N PHE A 14 -14.65 -52.15 -8.38
CA PHE A 14 -14.14 -50.93 -7.74
C PHE A 14 -12.63 -50.87 -7.98
N THR A 15 -12.19 -49.98 -8.86
CA THR A 15 -10.79 -49.59 -8.97
C THR A 15 -10.60 -48.34 -8.11
N LEU A 16 -9.96 -48.49 -6.95
CA LEU A 16 -9.37 -47.36 -6.25
C LEU A 16 -8.22 -46.82 -7.11
N LEU A 17 -8.47 -45.73 -7.82
CA LEU A 17 -7.40 -44.83 -8.24
C LEU A 17 -7.03 -44.02 -7.00
N GLY A 18 -5.94 -44.43 -6.34
CA GLY A 18 -5.30 -43.59 -5.34
C GLY A 18 -4.78 -42.32 -6.03
N SER A 19 -5.29 -41.17 -5.63
CA SER A 19 -4.64 -39.89 -5.87
C SER A 19 -3.33 -39.89 -5.08
N VAL A 20 -2.20 -40.04 -5.79
CA VAL A 20 -0.91 -39.64 -5.23
C VAL A 20 -0.91 -38.12 -5.28
N PRO A 21 -0.73 -37.40 -4.16
CA PRO A 21 -0.42 -35.98 -4.23
C PRO A 21 0.91 -35.87 -4.99
N GLY A 22 0.91 -35.19 -6.13
CA GLY A 22 2.16 -34.61 -6.62
C GLY A 22 2.51 -33.53 -5.62
N GLU A 23 3.55 -33.75 -4.80
CA GLU A 23 4.21 -32.66 -4.09
C GLU A 23 4.63 -31.66 -5.17
N ALA A 24 4.05 -30.46 -5.14
CA ALA A 24 4.62 -29.32 -5.83
C ALA A 24 6.02 -29.14 -5.22
N GLU A 25 7.05 -29.35 -6.03
CA GLU A 25 8.44 -29.13 -5.65
C GLU A 25 8.56 -27.65 -5.24
N ALA A 26 9.04 -27.37 -4.02
CA ALA A 26 9.12 -26.02 -3.50
C ALA A 26 10.08 -25.20 -4.37
N ALA A 27 9.65 -24.03 -4.83
CA ALA A 27 10.47 -23.10 -5.62
C ALA A 27 11.74 -22.73 -4.83
N ALA A 28 12.88 -22.66 -5.51
CA ALA A 28 14.16 -22.31 -4.89
C ALA A 28 14.30 -20.80 -4.61
N THR A 29 13.19 -20.08 -4.50
CA THR A 29 13.09 -18.62 -4.35
C THR A 29 14.01 -18.12 -3.22
N GLY A 30 14.93 -17.22 -3.56
CA GLY A 30 15.89 -16.62 -2.63
C GLY A 30 17.29 -17.22 -2.65
N ILE A 31 17.56 -18.29 -3.40
CA ILE A 31 18.94 -18.73 -3.68
C ILE A 31 19.60 -17.78 -4.71
N VAL A 32 20.86 -17.41 -4.48
CA VAL A 32 21.60 -16.46 -5.33
C VAL A 32 22.98 -17.01 -5.70
N ILE A 33 23.58 -16.50 -6.78
CA ILE A 33 24.97 -16.79 -7.15
C ILE A 33 25.88 -16.02 -6.19
N ASN A 34 26.83 -16.71 -5.55
CA ASN A 34 27.73 -16.12 -4.56
C ASN A 34 29.16 -15.97 -5.05
N GLU A 35 29.69 -16.99 -5.74
CA GLU A 35 31.07 -17.00 -6.20
C GLU A 35 31.22 -17.78 -7.50
N ILE A 36 32.09 -17.31 -8.40
CA ILE A 36 32.33 -17.86 -9.73
C ILE A 36 33.84 -17.93 -9.97
N GLU A 37 34.33 -19.13 -10.27
CA GLU A 37 35.71 -19.40 -10.66
C GLU A 37 35.72 -19.92 -12.11
N SER A 38 36.55 -19.32 -12.97
CA SER A 38 36.46 -19.48 -14.43
C SER A 38 37.80 -19.68 -15.15
N ASP A 39 38.93 -19.72 -14.43
CA ASP A 39 40.26 -19.90 -15.07
C ASP A 39 41.33 -20.46 -14.11
N GLY A 40 41.09 -20.48 -12.80
CA GLY A 40 42.12 -20.69 -11.78
C GLY A 40 42.11 -22.03 -11.03
N ASP A 41 41.02 -22.81 -11.10
CA ASP A 41 40.90 -24.05 -10.34
C ASP A 41 41.55 -25.25 -11.06
N ALA A 42 42.14 -26.17 -10.28
CA ALA A 42 42.85 -27.33 -10.84
C ALA A 42 41.94 -28.48 -11.28
N VAL A 43 40.68 -28.47 -10.86
CA VAL A 43 39.67 -29.48 -11.18
C VAL A 43 38.82 -29.02 -12.36
N GLY A 44 38.36 -27.77 -12.34
CA GLY A 44 37.55 -27.17 -13.40
C GLY A 44 36.80 -25.92 -12.94
N ASP A 45 36.07 -25.29 -13.85
CA ASP A 45 35.24 -24.12 -13.58
C ASP A 45 34.10 -24.46 -12.62
N TRP A 46 33.74 -23.53 -11.74
CA TRP A 46 32.65 -23.76 -10.78
C TRP A 46 31.88 -22.50 -10.42
N VAL A 47 30.62 -22.74 -10.05
CA VAL A 47 29.67 -21.74 -9.54
C VAL A 47 29.26 -22.14 -8.14
N GLU A 48 29.21 -21.18 -7.24
CA GLU A 48 28.67 -21.33 -5.90
C GLU A 48 27.39 -20.53 -5.74
N LEU A 49 26.42 -21.17 -5.11
CA LEU A 49 25.15 -20.60 -4.70
C LEU A 49 25.14 -20.37 -3.19
N TYR A 50 24.47 -19.31 -2.74
CA TYR A 50 24.30 -18.98 -1.33
C TYR A 50 22.84 -18.84 -0.97
N ASN A 51 22.48 -19.31 0.23
CA ASN A 51 21.17 -19.13 0.81
C ASN A 51 21.23 -18.00 1.87
N PRO A 52 20.80 -16.77 1.54
CA PRO A 52 20.77 -15.63 2.47
C PRO A 52 19.63 -15.70 3.49
N THR A 53 18.71 -16.66 3.36
CA THR A 53 17.53 -16.75 4.21
C THR A 53 17.84 -17.41 5.56
N THR A 54 16.87 -17.37 6.47
CA THR A 54 16.95 -18.00 7.79
C THR A 54 16.46 -19.45 7.82
N GLN A 55 16.03 -20.00 6.67
CA GLN A 55 15.55 -21.37 6.54
C GLN A 55 16.40 -22.13 5.51
N ALA A 56 16.35 -23.47 5.53
CA ALA A 56 16.98 -24.25 4.47
C ALA A 56 16.14 -24.13 3.18
N ILE A 57 16.80 -23.94 2.04
CA ILE A 57 16.17 -23.91 0.70
C ILE A 57 16.45 -25.26 0.02
N ASP A 58 15.41 -25.86 -0.55
CA ASP A 58 15.57 -26.97 -1.50
C ASP A 58 15.91 -26.37 -2.87
N ILE A 59 17.06 -26.74 -3.42
CA ILE A 59 17.53 -26.28 -4.73
C ILE A 59 17.54 -27.41 -5.76
N SER A 60 16.80 -28.49 -5.49
CA SER A 60 16.60 -29.59 -6.43
C SER A 60 16.07 -29.07 -7.76
N GLY A 61 16.70 -29.45 -8.87
CA GLY A 61 16.22 -29.09 -10.20
C GLY A 61 16.61 -27.69 -10.68
N VAL A 62 17.15 -26.82 -9.83
CA VAL A 62 17.68 -25.50 -10.21
C VAL A 62 18.63 -25.63 -11.41
N VAL A 63 18.51 -24.71 -12.37
CA VAL A 63 19.21 -24.78 -13.65
C VAL A 63 20.24 -23.65 -13.77
N ILE A 64 21.49 -23.99 -14.06
CA ILE A 64 22.59 -23.05 -14.29
C ILE A 64 22.91 -23.05 -15.79
N ARG A 65 23.02 -21.87 -16.38
CA ARG A 65 23.42 -21.65 -17.79
C ARG A 65 24.57 -20.65 -17.87
N ASP A 66 25.39 -20.75 -18.91
CA ASP A 66 26.32 -19.66 -19.27
C ASP A 66 25.64 -18.65 -20.21
N ASN A 67 26.35 -17.90 -21.06
CA ASN A 67 25.74 -17.01 -22.04
C ASN A 67 25.07 -17.68 -23.27
N ASP A 68 25.13 -19.01 -23.40
CA ASP A 68 24.48 -19.82 -24.43
C ASP A 68 23.37 -20.69 -23.78
N ASP A 69 22.12 -20.52 -24.21
CA ASP A 69 20.99 -21.25 -23.62
C ASP A 69 21.07 -22.78 -23.81
N THR A 70 21.94 -23.26 -24.70
CA THR A 70 22.17 -24.70 -24.90
C THR A 70 23.13 -25.30 -23.88
N HIS A 71 23.91 -24.49 -23.17
CA HIS A 71 24.77 -24.91 -22.08
C HIS A 71 23.97 -24.88 -20.78
N THR A 72 23.66 -26.05 -20.26
CA THR A 72 22.72 -26.20 -19.14
C THR A 72 23.21 -27.28 -18.18
N LEU A 73 23.24 -26.93 -16.90
CA LEU A 73 23.54 -27.83 -15.79
C LEU A 73 22.39 -27.79 -14.80
N THR A 74 21.89 -28.95 -14.39
CA THR A 74 20.77 -29.06 -13.43
C THR A 74 21.29 -29.57 -12.09
N VAL A 75 20.92 -28.88 -11.00
CA VAL A 75 21.25 -29.29 -9.63
C VAL A 75 20.54 -30.61 -9.31
N PRO A 76 21.26 -31.62 -8.76
CA PRO A 76 20.67 -32.93 -8.46
C PRO A 76 19.49 -32.86 -7.48
N THR A 77 18.53 -33.76 -7.66
CA THR A 77 17.38 -33.89 -6.74
C THR A 77 17.81 -34.27 -5.32
N GLY A 78 17.09 -33.76 -4.33
CA GLY A 78 17.37 -33.91 -2.90
C GLY A 78 18.46 -32.97 -2.36
N THR A 79 18.80 -31.92 -3.09
CA THR A 79 19.84 -30.96 -2.67
C THR A 79 19.22 -29.83 -1.87
N THR A 80 19.63 -29.69 -0.61
CA THR A 80 19.19 -28.59 0.27
C THR A 80 20.38 -27.76 0.73
N VAL A 81 20.20 -26.44 0.75
CA VAL A 81 21.19 -25.49 1.27
C VAL A 81 20.65 -24.93 2.58
N ALA A 82 21.36 -25.16 3.68
CA ALA A 82 20.97 -24.63 4.99
C ALA A 82 20.92 -23.09 4.97
N ALA A 83 20.22 -22.49 5.94
CA ALA A 83 20.24 -21.05 6.18
C ALA A 83 21.68 -20.53 6.32
N GLY A 84 22.06 -19.51 5.54
CA GLY A 84 23.44 -19.00 5.47
C GLY A 84 24.46 -20.01 4.91
N GLY A 85 24.00 -21.07 4.25
CA GLY A 85 24.82 -22.14 3.68
C GLY A 85 25.20 -21.89 2.22
N TYR A 86 26.18 -22.66 1.75
CA TYR A 86 26.78 -22.56 0.41
C TYR A 86 26.62 -23.89 -0.34
N TYR A 87 26.40 -23.82 -1.66
CA TYR A 87 26.42 -24.97 -2.55
C TYR A 87 27.25 -24.67 -3.80
N ALA A 88 28.41 -25.34 -3.91
CA ALA A 88 29.31 -25.18 -5.05
C ALA A 88 29.30 -26.38 -5.98
N ILE A 89 29.15 -26.12 -7.28
CA ILE A 89 29.08 -27.13 -8.34
C ILE A 89 30.08 -26.80 -9.46
N TYR A 90 30.80 -27.82 -9.93
CA TYR A 90 31.68 -27.67 -11.10
C TYR A 90 30.85 -27.72 -12.38
N THR A 91 31.09 -26.78 -13.30
CA THR A 91 30.32 -26.68 -14.54
C THR A 91 30.93 -27.52 -15.66
N ASP A 92 32.24 -27.75 -15.69
CA ASP A 92 32.95 -28.34 -16.84
C ASP A 92 33.60 -29.72 -16.58
N THR A 93 33.37 -30.30 -15.40
CA THR A 93 34.00 -31.59 -15.01
C THR A 93 33.25 -32.82 -15.55
N ASP A 94 31.99 -32.67 -15.94
CA ASP A 94 31.21 -33.73 -16.58
C ASP A 94 31.30 -33.60 -18.11
N PRO A 95 31.94 -34.56 -18.82
CA PRO A 95 32.10 -34.46 -20.26
C PRO A 95 30.82 -34.68 -21.06
N ASP A 96 29.74 -35.18 -20.44
CA ASP A 96 28.47 -35.49 -21.11
C ASP A 96 27.43 -34.35 -20.95
N VAL A 97 27.54 -33.51 -19.91
CA VAL A 97 26.57 -32.43 -19.60
C VAL A 97 27.19 -31.10 -19.13
N GLY A 98 28.51 -31.00 -19.02
CA GLY A 98 29.18 -29.79 -18.54
C GLY A 98 29.51 -28.75 -19.63
N PHE A 99 29.80 -27.52 -19.19
CA PHE A 99 30.27 -26.40 -19.99
C PHE A 99 31.33 -25.58 -19.22
N GLY A 100 32.29 -25.02 -19.94
CA GLY A 100 33.31 -24.13 -19.38
C GLY A 100 32.83 -22.67 -19.35
N LEU A 101 33.36 -21.89 -18.42
CA LEU A 101 33.06 -20.48 -18.22
C LEU A 101 34.14 -19.62 -18.89
N GLY A 102 33.77 -18.97 -20.00
CA GLY A 102 34.70 -18.27 -20.86
C GLY A 102 35.15 -16.88 -20.36
N LYS A 103 36.08 -16.28 -21.10
CA LYS A 103 36.61 -14.94 -20.81
C LYS A 103 35.57 -13.83 -20.91
N ASN A 104 34.56 -13.94 -21.78
CA ASN A 104 33.48 -12.94 -21.91
C ASN A 104 32.16 -13.68 -21.82
N ASP A 105 31.70 -13.91 -20.61
CA ASP A 105 30.66 -14.89 -20.35
C ASP A 105 29.75 -14.43 -19.20
N SER A 106 28.77 -15.26 -18.87
CA SER A 106 27.86 -15.05 -17.76
C SER A 106 27.55 -16.36 -17.05
N VAL A 107 27.05 -16.28 -15.82
CA VAL A 107 26.29 -17.34 -15.17
C VAL A 107 24.86 -16.83 -14.99
N ARG A 108 23.88 -17.63 -15.39
CA ARG A 108 22.45 -17.37 -15.23
C ARG A 108 21.83 -18.53 -14.46
N LEU A 109 21.19 -18.22 -13.35
CA LEU A 109 20.56 -19.17 -12.44
C LEU A 109 19.05 -19.13 -12.67
N TYR A 110 18.45 -20.26 -12.96
CA TYR A 110 17.01 -20.43 -13.18
C TYR A 110 16.44 -21.41 -12.16
N ASP A 111 15.16 -21.26 -11.85
CA ASP A 111 14.44 -22.20 -11.00
C ASP A 111 14.27 -23.58 -11.68
N ALA A 112 13.70 -24.54 -10.96
CA ALA A 112 13.47 -25.91 -11.44
C ALA A 112 12.58 -25.99 -12.70
N ASP A 113 11.82 -24.94 -13.01
CA ASP A 113 11.04 -24.81 -14.25
C ASP A 113 11.90 -24.52 -15.49
N ALA A 114 13.19 -24.22 -15.31
CA ALA A 114 14.17 -23.83 -16.32
C ALA A 114 13.82 -22.54 -17.11
N THR A 115 12.86 -21.75 -16.64
CA THR A 115 12.35 -20.53 -17.28
C THR A 115 12.41 -19.30 -16.38
N THR A 116 12.16 -19.45 -15.08
CA THR A 116 12.20 -18.36 -14.11
C THR A 116 13.64 -18.04 -13.75
N LEU A 117 14.14 -16.86 -14.14
CA LEU A 117 15.49 -16.41 -13.79
C LEU A 117 15.51 -15.98 -12.32
N LEU A 118 16.39 -16.59 -11.53
CA LEU A 118 16.58 -16.32 -10.11
C LEU A 118 17.73 -15.31 -9.87
N ASP A 119 18.84 -15.42 -10.60
CA ASP A 119 20.00 -14.53 -10.48
C ASP A 119 20.90 -14.61 -11.72
N GLU A 120 21.70 -13.59 -11.98
CA GLU A 120 22.72 -13.61 -13.03
C GLU A 120 23.94 -12.74 -12.73
N HIS A 121 25.08 -13.13 -13.31
CA HIS A 121 26.28 -12.30 -13.33
C HIS A 121 27.03 -12.45 -14.65
N ALA A 122 27.39 -11.34 -15.28
CA ALA A 122 28.14 -11.29 -16.53
C ALA A 122 29.46 -10.54 -16.37
N TRP A 123 30.50 -10.97 -17.09
CA TRP A 123 31.84 -10.39 -16.99
C TRP A 123 32.55 -10.22 -18.34
N THR A 124 33.56 -9.36 -18.34
CA THR A 124 34.46 -9.11 -19.48
C THR A 124 35.91 -9.28 -19.05
N GLY A 125 36.40 -10.52 -19.09
CA GLY A 125 37.68 -10.98 -18.58
C GLY A 125 37.52 -12.01 -17.47
N HIS A 126 38.45 -12.94 -17.31
CA HIS A 126 38.50 -13.75 -16.09
C HIS A 126 38.91 -12.87 -14.90
N ALA A 127 38.40 -13.20 -13.71
CA ALA A 127 38.95 -12.69 -12.46
C ALA A 127 40.42 -13.14 -12.31
N SER A 128 41.22 -12.42 -11.53
CA SER A 128 42.58 -12.90 -11.20
C SER A 128 42.59 -14.10 -10.24
N THR A 129 41.46 -14.32 -9.58
CA THR A 129 41.12 -15.39 -8.63
C THR A 129 39.70 -15.83 -9.00
N SER A 130 38.68 -15.46 -8.23
CA SER A 130 37.26 -15.67 -8.53
C SER A 130 36.49 -14.34 -8.47
N TYR A 131 35.29 -14.32 -9.05
CA TYR A 131 34.29 -13.28 -8.83
C TYR A 131 33.43 -13.69 -7.64
N GLY A 132 33.34 -12.87 -6.59
CA GLY A 132 32.49 -13.14 -5.43
C GLY A 132 31.65 -11.93 -5.03
N ARG A 133 30.41 -12.15 -4.60
CA ARG A 133 29.55 -11.11 -4.00
C ARG A 133 30.14 -10.64 -2.68
N CYS A 134 30.22 -9.32 -2.51
CA CYS A 134 30.85 -8.70 -1.34
C CYS A 134 29.96 -7.59 -0.76
N PRO A 135 29.14 -7.88 0.27
CA PRO A 135 29.05 -9.11 1.08
C PRO A 135 28.38 -10.31 0.38
N ASP A 136 28.58 -11.52 0.91
CA ASP A 136 27.96 -12.76 0.40
C ASP A 136 26.44 -12.62 0.21
N GLY A 137 25.95 -13.12 -0.91
CA GLY A 137 24.54 -13.13 -1.28
C GLY A 137 23.88 -11.79 -1.60
N VAL A 138 24.45 -10.65 -1.18
CA VAL A 138 23.78 -9.34 -1.26
C VAL A 138 24.63 -8.26 -1.93
N GLY A 139 25.95 -8.42 -1.94
CA GLY A 139 26.87 -7.43 -2.45
C GLY A 139 27.11 -7.55 -3.95
N GLU A 140 27.74 -6.50 -4.48
CA GLU A 140 28.29 -6.48 -5.84
C GLU A 140 29.37 -7.54 -6.00
N PHE A 141 29.48 -8.10 -7.20
CA PHE A 141 30.58 -8.99 -7.55
C PHE A 141 31.91 -8.21 -7.62
N ALA A 142 32.90 -8.69 -6.89
CA ALA A 142 34.26 -8.20 -6.90
C ALA A 142 35.25 -9.36 -7.02
N THR A 143 36.50 -9.05 -7.37
CA THR A 143 37.57 -10.05 -7.36
C THR A 143 37.94 -10.42 -5.92
N THR A 144 37.87 -11.71 -5.57
CA THR A 144 38.19 -12.23 -4.23
C THR A 144 39.70 -12.29 -3.96
N ALA A 145 40.12 -12.45 -2.71
CA ALA A 145 41.52 -12.66 -2.32
C ALA A 145 42.06 -14.02 -2.78
N GLN A 146 41.18 -14.99 -2.72
CA GLN A 146 41.41 -16.40 -2.97
C GLN A 146 40.02 -17.02 -3.19
N PRO A 147 39.92 -18.07 -4.03
CA PRO A 147 38.65 -18.76 -4.21
C PRO A 147 38.19 -19.42 -2.89
N THR A 148 36.90 -19.31 -2.58
CA THR A 148 36.33 -19.68 -1.27
C THR A 148 35.25 -20.77 -1.32
N ARG A 149 35.32 -21.66 -2.32
CA ARG A 149 34.43 -22.80 -2.52
C ARG A 149 33.96 -23.51 -1.23
N GLY A 150 32.68 -23.36 -0.92
CA GLY A 150 31.94 -23.91 0.21
C GLY A 150 31.97 -23.03 1.47
N ALA A 151 32.44 -21.79 1.39
CA ALA A 151 32.66 -20.89 2.51
C ALA A 151 32.46 -19.42 2.11
N ALA A 152 32.39 -18.53 3.10
CA ALA A 152 32.18 -17.11 2.86
C ALA A 152 33.27 -16.46 1.98
N ASN A 153 32.88 -15.52 1.12
CA ASN A 153 33.76 -14.87 0.16
C ASN A 153 34.92 -14.13 0.82
N ALA A 154 36.13 -14.34 0.31
CA ALA A 154 37.33 -13.62 0.75
C ALA A 154 37.43 -12.23 0.12
N CYS A 155 36.49 -11.33 0.43
CA CYS A 155 36.42 -9.99 -0.16
C CYS A 155 37.70 -9.15 0.09
N GLN A 156 38.40 -8.77 -0.99
CA GLN A 156 39.50 -7.81 -0.91
C GLN A 156 38.97 -6.39 -1.14
N LEU A 157 38.45 -5.72 -0.12
CA LEU A 157 38.41 -4.26 -0.15
C LEU A 157 39.81 -3.76 0.25
N PRO A 158 40.54 -2.98 -0.58
CA PRO A 158 41.78 -2.38 -0.11
C PRO A 158 41.47 -1.36 1.00
N GLY A 159 41.74 -1.74 2.24
CA GLY A 159 41.79 -0.85 3.40
C GLY A 159 40.55 -0.02 3.75
N LYS A 160 39.34 -0.57 3.56
CA LYS A 160 38.11 0.08 4.04
C LYS A 160 38.02 -0.04 5.58
N VAL A 161 38.47 1.00 6.28
CA VAL A 161 38.25 1.14 7.73
C VAL A 161 37.02 2.00 7.98
N VAL A 162 36.10 1.49 8.78
CA VAL A 162 34.83 2.15 9.12
C VAL A 162 34.67 2.22 10.63
N ILE A 163 33.81 3.13 11.09
CA ILE A 163 33.29 3.14 12.46
C ILE A 163 32.39 1.92 12.61
N ASN A 164 32.69 1.06 13.58
CA ASN A 164 31.98 -0.19 13.82
C ASN A 164 31.13 -0.16 15.07
N GLU A 165 31.53 0.57 16.10
CA GLU A 165 30.76 0.66 17.32
C GLU A 165 31.07 1.97 18.06
N ILE A 166 30.07 2.57 18.70
CA ILE A 166 30.16 3.86 19.39
C ILE A 166 29.50 3.71 20.74
N GLU A 167 30.24 4.01 21.80
CA GLU A 167 29.70 4.15 23.14
C GLU A 167 29.74 5.63 23.53
N SER A 168 28.56 6.17 23.83
CA SER A 168 28.38 7.59 24.12
C SER A 168 27.81 7.84 25.52
N GLN A 169 27.37 6.80 26.23
CA GLN A 169 26.76 6.97 27.54
C GLN A 169 27.75 6.53 28.63
N ALA A 170 28.40 7.51 29.24
CA ALA A 170 29.38 7.36 30.31
C ALA A 170 29.05 6.22 31.32
N GLY A 171 29.73 5.09 31.13
CA GLY A 171 29.78 3.97 32.06
C GLY A 171 31.07 3.20 31.84
N SER A 172 31.95 3.19 32.85
CA SER A 172 33.31 2.61 32.78
C SER A 172 33.41 1.36 31.88
N PRO A 173 34.12 1.46 30.74
CA PRO A 173 34.98 2.58 30.33
C PRO A 173 34.24 3.75 29.66
N ASP A 174 34.75 4.98 29.84
CA ASP A 174 34.32 6.26 29.23
C ASP A 174 34.21 6.23 27.69
N ASP A 175 33.62 7.26 27.06
CA ASP A 175 33.26 7.32 25.63
C ASP A 175 34.36 6.83 24.67
N TRP A 176 33.96 6.01 23.72
CA TRP A 176 34.88 5.39 22.77
C TRP A 176 34.26 5.15 21.40
N ILE A 177 35.12 5.11 20.39
CA ILE A 177 34.78 4.78 19.00
C ILE A 177 35.61 3.56 18.61
N GLU A 178 34.97 2.53 18.08
CA GLU A 178 35.63 1.37 17.52
C GLU A 178 35.68 1.42 16.00
N LEU A 179 36.83 1.06 15.46
CA LEU A 179 37.09 0.94 14.03
C LEU A 179 37.17 -0.53 13.63
N TYR A 180 36.63 -0.86 12.46
CA TYR A 180 36.74 -2.19 11.86
C TYR A 180 37.39 -2.10 10.49
N ASN A 181 38.34 -3.00 10.22
CA ASN A 181 38.90 -3.17 8.89
C ASN A 181 38.08 -4.16 8.08
N ALA A 182 37.14 -3.64 7.29
CA ALA A 182 36.37 -4.42 6.32
C ALA A 182 37.19 -4.79 5.07
N GLY A 183 38.47 -4.41 5.05
CA GLY A 183 39.39 -4.68 3.97
C GLY A 183 40.20 -5.97 4.10
N GLY A 184 40.75 -6.39 2.97
CA GLY A 184 41.53 -7.62 2.83
C GLY A 184 43.00 -7.53 3.20
N SER A 185 43.50 -6.33 3.52
CA SER A 185 44.89 -6.05 3.91
C SER A 185 44.96 -5.25 5.21
N THR A 186 46.02 -5.43 5.99
CA THR A 186 46.28 -4.59 7.17
C THR A 186 46.35 -3.11 6.78
N VAL A 187 45.65 -2.25 7.51
CA VAL A 187 45.65 -0.81 7.29
C VAL A 187 46.52 -0.13 8.34
N ASP A 188 47.45 0.71 7.89
CA ASP A 188 48.16 1.66 8.74
C ASP A 188 47.25 2.86 9.00
N LEU A 189 46.89 3.06 10.26
CA LEU A 189 46.01 4.12 10.73
C LEU A 189 46.77 5.31 11.32
N ALA A 190 48.11 5.31 11.25
CA ALA A 190 48.90 6.45 11.71
C ALA A 190 48.44 7.75 11.03
N GLY A 191 48.08 8.75 11.84
CA GLY A 191 47.65 10.06 11.36
C GLY A 191 46.17 10.19 11.01
N TYR A 192 45.38 9.10 10.99
CA TYR A 192 43.92 9.17 10.84
C TYR A 192 43.32 9.97 12.00
N VAL A 193 42.16 10.59 11.77
CA VAL A 193 41.56 11.51 12.75
C VAL A 193 40.14 11.09 13.11
N LEU A 194 39.84 11.04 14.41
CA LEU A 194 38.49 10.92 14.95
C LEU A 194 38.01 12.28 15.45
N SER A 195 36.72 12.58 15.29
CA SER A 195 36.09 13.79 15.87
C SER A 195 34.63 13.56 16.22
N ASP A 196 34.07 14.42 17.08
CA ASP A 196 32.64 14.50 17.36
C ASP A 196 31.92 15.47 16.41
N ASN A 197 30.76 16.05 16.78
CA ASN A 197 30.06 17.05 15.95
C ASN A 197 30.76 18.43 15.80
N SER A 198 31.91 18.65 16.44
CA SER A 198 32.71 19.87 16.38
C SER A 198 33.99 19.67 15.58
N ASP A 199 34.26 20.57 14.63
CA ASP A 199 35.52 20.53 13.84
C ASP A 199 36.76 20.87 14.67
N ASP A 200 36.58 21.44 15.87
CA ASP A 200 37.67 21.75 16.80
C ASP A 200 38.07 20.54 17.68
N HIS A 201 37.22 19.51 17.77
CA HIS A 201 37.46 18.33 18.59
C HIS A 201 38.05 17.21 17.75
N ARG A 202 39.38 17.13 17.68
CA ARG A 202 40.07 16.22 16.76
C ARG A 202 41.14 15.41 17.47
N LEU A 203 40.99 14.08 17.43
CA LEU A 203 41.96 13.13 17.95
C LEU A 203 42.70 12.45 16.80
N THR A 204 44.01 12.70 16.69
CA THR A 204 44.87 12.05 15.68
C THR A 204 45.45 10.74 16.21
N LEU A 205 45.30 9.65 15.47
CA LEU A 205 45.82 8.34 15.86
C LEU A 205 47.37 8.30 15.77
N PRO A 206 48.05 7.76 16.80
CA PRO A 206 49.51 7.83 16.90
C PRO A 206 50.22 6.95 15.87
N ALA A 207 51.49 7.25 15.62
CA ALA A 207 52.34 6.43 14.76
C ALA A 207 52.41 4.97 15.25
N GLY A 208 52.37 4.01 14.31
CA GLY A 208 52.39 2.57 14.60
C GLY A 208 51.01 1.97 14.89
N THR A 209 49.93 2.75 14.77
CA THR A 209 48.56 2.23 14.86
C THR A 209 48.22 1.50 13.57
N SER A 210 47.81 0.25 13.65
CA SER A 210 47.38 -0.52 12.49
C SER A 210 46.28 -1.50 12.85
N VAL A 211 45.42 -1.84 11.90
CA VAL A 211 44.33 -2.81 12.08
C VAL A 211 44.42 -3.89 10.99
N ALA A 212 44.50 -5.15 11.39
CA ALA A 212 44.56 -6.30 10.46
C ALA A 212 43.20 -6.52 9.77
N PRO A 213 43.15 -7.25 8.63
CA PRO A 213 41.87 -7.60 7.98
C PRO A 213 40.90 -8.25 8.96
N GLY A 214 39.65 -7.80 8.97
CA GLY A 214 38.61 -8.32 9.86
C GLY A 214 38.85 -8.08 11.36
N ALA A 215 39.84 -7.27 11.71
CA ALA A 215 40.13 -6.92 13.10
C ALA A 215 39.46 -5.59 13.50
N PHE A 216 39.31 -5.44 14.81
CA PHE A 216 38.69 -4.30 15.48
C PHE A 216 39.75 -3.49 16.21
N LEU A 217 39.54 -2.18 16.32
CA LEU A 217 40.38 -1.28 17.09
C LEU A 217 39.50 -0.29 17.86
N THR A 218 39.34 -0.50 19.16
CA THR A 218 38.70 0.49 20.03
C THR A 218 39.65 1.66 20.33
N VAL A 219 39.16 2.89 20.17
CA VAL A 219 39.84 4.13 20.56
C VAL A 219 39.03 4.83 21.64
N ASP A 220 39.63 5.00 22.81
CA ASP A 220 39.08 5.84 23.87
C ASP A 220 39.23 7.32 23.47
N VAL A 221 38.11 8.01 23.31
CA VAL A 221 38.11 9.41 22.83
C VAL A 221 38.02 10.40 23.96
N ALA A 222 37.49 10.01 25.12
CA ALA A 222 37.29 10.91 26.26
C ALA A 222 38.54 11.10 27.13
N THR A 223 39.33 10.04 27.34
CA THR A 223 40.39 10.06 28.38
C THR A 223 41.81 10.29 27.87
N VAL A 224 41.95 10.50 26.56
CA VAL A 224 43.23 10.75 25.90
C VAL A 224 43.59 12.24 25.86
N ASP A 225 44.88 12.57 25.74
CA ASP A 225 45.35 13.96 25.61
C ASP A 225 44.85 14.55 24.27
N GLY A 226 44.08 15.64 24.35
CA GLY A 226 43.34 16.18 23.20
C GLY A 226 42.02 15.45 22.88
N GLY A 227 41.52 14.62 23.78
CA GLY A 227 40.25 13.91 23.67
C GLY A 227 39.00 14.80 23.77
N PHE A 228 37.85 14.21 23.46
CA PHE A 228 36.52 14.82 23.46
C PHE A 228 35.48 13.81 23.98
N GLY A 229 34.37 14.32 24.52
CA GLY A 229 33.24 13.48 24.94
C GLY A 229 32.23 13.33 23.80
N LEU A 230 31.44 12.27 23.86
CA LEU A 230 30.35 11.97 22.94
C LEU A 230 29.02 12.27 23.64
N GLY A 231 28.41 13.41 23.33
CA GLY A 231 27.21 13.91 23.99
C GLY A 231 25.91 13.18 23.62
N GLY A 232 24.81 13.61 24.25
CA GLY A 232 23.49 13.04 24.01
C GLY A 232 22.99 13.27 22.58
N ALA A 233 23.17 14.46 22.03
CA ALA A 233 22.96 14.72 20.60
C ALA A 233 24.32 15.07 19.99
N ASP A 234 24.91 14.13 19.25
CA ASP A 234 26.30 14.23 18.81
C ASP A 234 26.57 13.40 17.55
N SER A 235 27.83 13.33 17.11
CA SER A 235 28.29 12.50 16.01
C SER A 235 29.64 11.84 16.32
N ALA A 236 29.97 10.79 15.59
CA ALA A 236 31.31 10.20 15.50
C ALA A 236 31.74 10.29 14.04
N ARG A 237 32.92 10.82 13.77
CA ARG A 237 33.44 11.02 12.41
C ARG A 237 34.87 10.48 12.29
N LEU A 238 35.15 9.77 11.22
CA LEU A 238 36.46 9.21 10.88
C LEU A 238 37.00 9.89 9.62
N PHE A 239 38.21 10.44 9.70
CA PHE A 239 38.92 11.05 8.58
C PHE A 239 40.21 10.30 8.27
N ALA A 240 40.63 10.37 7.00
CA ALA A 240 41.92 9.87 6.54
C ALA A 240 43.09 10.65 7.16
N ALA A 241 44.31 10.17 6.93
CA ALA A 241 45.54 10.78 7.46
C ALA A 241 45.84 12.22 6.96
N ASP A 242 45.15 12.68 5.91
CA ASP A 242 45.20 14.08 5.48
C ASP A 242 44.44 15.02 6.42
N GLY A 243 43.63 14.47 7.33
CA GLY A 243 42.80 15.20 8.27
C GLY A 243 41.64 15.96 7.61
N THR A 244 41.28 15.69 6.35
CA THR A 244 40.19 16.39 5.65
C THR A 244 39.24 15.47 4.91
N THR A 245 39.72 14.31 4.44
CA THR A 245 38.89 13.35 3.73
C THR A 245 38.06 12.56 4.74
N LEU A 246 36.74 12.81 4.79
CA LEU A 246 35.81 12.03 5.61
C LEU A 246 35.64 10.63 5.02
N LEU A 247 35.89 9.61 5.83
CA LEU A 247 35.79 8.20 5.46
C LEU A 247 34.51 7.55 5.96
N ASP A 248 34.04 7.93 7.14
CA ASP A 248 32.81 7.42 7.74
C ASP A 248 32.29 8.39 8.82
N SER A 249 30.98 8.37 9.06
CA SER A 249 30.36 9.17 10.11
C SER A 249 29.00 8.64 10.54
N HIS A 250 28.64 8.89 11.79
CA HIS A 250 27.31 8.61 12.31
C HIS A 250 26.88 9.70 13.29
N SER A 251 25.61 10.09 13.28
CA SER A 251 25.04 11.12 14.17
C SER A 251 23.81 10.59 14.89
N TRP A 252 23.59 11.03 16.13
CA TRP A 252 22.47 10.62 16.98
C TRP A 252 21.90 11.81 17.76
N THR A 253 20.67 11.67 18.25
CA THR A 253 19.91 12.74 18.94
C THR A 253 19.77 12.51 20.45
N GLN A 254 19.96 11.27 20.89
CA GLN A 254 20.06 10.87 22.29
C GLN A 254 21.11 9.76 22.41
N HIS A 255 21.68 9.58 23.60
CA HIS A 255 22.55 8.45 23.86
C HIS A 255 21.85 7.12 23.55
N SER A 256 22.61 6.18 22.98
CA SER A 256 22.19 4.79 22.93
C SER A 256 22.00 4.24 24.36
N ALA A 257 21.08 3.28 24.53
CA ALA A 257 20.86 2.63 25.84
C ALA A 257 22.04 1.72 26.26
N THR A 258 22.80 1.26 25.27
CA THR A 258 24.04 0.47 25.37
C THR A 258 25.08 1.18 24.50
N SER A 259 25.54 0.58 23.40
CA SER A 259 26.34 1.19 22.35
C SER A 259 25.60 1.17 21.01
N LEU A 260 25.93 2.10 20.11
CA LEU A 260 25.55 2.00 18.71
C LEU A 260 26.54 1.08 18.01
N ALA A 261 26.10 -0.10 17.57
CA ALA A 261 26.90 -1.12 16.91
C ALA A 261 26.48 -1.30 15.45
N ARG A 262 27.46 -1.47 14.57
CA ARG A 262 27.28 -1.73 13.15
C ARG A 262 26.88 -3.19 12.93
N CYS A 263 25.73 -3.43 12.30
CA CYS A 263 25.10 -4.75 12.27
C CYS A 263 24.64 -5.15 10.87
N PRO A 264 25.38 -6.00 10.11
CA PRO A 264 26.62 -6.71 10.46
C PRO A 264 27.87 -5.82 10.59
N ASP A 265 28.93 -6.34 11.21
CA ASP A 265 30.21 -5.63 11.35
C ASP A 265 30.74 -5.13 10.00
N GLY A 266 31.23 -3.90 9.97
CA GLY A 266 31.85 -3.29 8.78
C GLY A 266 30.91 -2.87 7.65
N THR A 267 29.70 -3.43 7.57
CA THR A 267 28.81 -3.29 6.41
C THR A 267 27.41 -2.80 6.76
N GLY A 268 26.88 -3.16 7.92
CA GLY A 268 25.53 -2.80 8.34
C GLY A 268 25.38 -1.37 8.83
N ALA A 269 24.20 -1.03 9.33
CA ALA A 269 23.92 0.24 9.97
C ALA A 269 24.27 0.21 11.46
N LEU A 270 24.58 1.39 12.03
CA LEU A 270 24.79 1.57 13.47
C LEU A 270 23.42 1.62 14.19
N ARG A 271 23.21 0.71 15.14
CA ARG A 271 21.98 0.58 15.94
C ARG A 271 22.30 0.05 17.35
N ASP A 272 21.36 0.18 18.29
CA ASP A 272 21.59 -0.27 19.67
C ASP A 272 22.03 -1.75 19.74
N SER A 273 23.15 -1.98 20.41
CA SER A 273 23.67 -3.32 20.71
C SER A 273 22.93 -3.95 21.90
N GLU A 274 23.01 -5.27 22.08
CA GLU A 274 22.59 -5.89 23.34
C GLU A 274 23.54 -5.52 24.48
N THR A 275 24.83 -5.44 24.15
CA THR A 275 25.93 -5.16 25.06
C THR A 275 27.09 -4.57 24.27
N PRO A 276 27.85 -3.62 24.82
CA PRO A 276 29.03 -3.10 24.14
C PRO A 276 30.12 -4.16 23.91
N THR A 277 30.78 -4.14 22.73
CA THR A 277 31.62 -5.24 22.22
C THR A 277 33.05 -4.84 21.86
N LYS A 278 33.74 -4.09 22.73
CA LYS A 278 35.16 -3.68 22.51
C LYS A 278 36.07 -4.79 21.98
N ASN A 279 36.69 -4.51 20.83
CA ASN A 279 37.63 -5.30 20.07
C ASN A 279 37.10 -6.68 19.67
N ALA A 280 35.79 -6.81 19.47
CA ALA A 280 35.12 -8.05 19.13
C ALA A 280 33.96 -7.80 18.17
N ALA A 281 33.47 -8.86 17.54
CA ALA A 281 32.29 -8.78 16.68
C ALA A 281 31.05 -8.29 17.45
N ASN A 282 30.26 -7.43 16.80
CA ASN A 282 29.12 -6.78 17.42
C ASN A 282 28.03 -7.77 17.81
N LYS A 283 27.44 -7.56 18.99
CA LYS A 283 26.26 -8.29 19.46
C LYS A 283 25.03 -7.43 19.37
N CYS A 284 24.40 -7.52 18.22
CA CYS A 284 23.23 -6.73 17.92
C CYS A 284 21.98 -7.40 18.47
N ALA A 285 21.07 -6.62 19.06
CA ALA A 285 19.74 -7.15 19.34
C ALA A 285 19.12 -7.65 18.03
N PRO A 286 18.29 -8.71 18.04
CA PRO A 286 17.49 -9.04 16.87
C PRO A 286 16.72 -7.79 16.45
N LEU A 287 16.78 -7.43 15.16
CA LEU A 287 15.93 -6.36 14.65
C LEU A 287 14.48 -6.78 14.91
N ALA A 288 13.77 -6.01 15.73
CA ALA A 288 12.32 -6.12 15.82
C ALA A 288 11.75 -5.50 14.55
N VAL A 289 11.87 -6.21 13.43
CA VAL A 289 11.19 -5.83 12.19
C VAL A 289 9.70 -6.02 12.43
N PRO A 290 8.87 -4.97 12.39
CA PRO A 290 7.43 -5.14 12.47
C PRO A 290 6.99 -6.08 11.35
N LYS A 291 5.98 -6.91 11.60
CA LYS A 291 5.42 -7.80 10.57
C LYS A 291 4.59 -6.99 9.57
N VAL A 292 5.30 -6.21 8.75
CA VAL A 292 4.75 -5.36 7.70
C VAL A 292 5.48 -5.70 6.40
N ALA A 293 4.71 -5.82 5.33
CA ALA A 293 5.20 -6.16 4.00
C ALA A 293 4.53 -5.27 2.96
N ILE A 294 5.16 -5.14 1.80
CA ILE A 294 4.53 -4.54 0.63
C ILE A 294 3.46 -5.53 0.15
N ASN A 295 2.24 -5.04 0.01
CA ASN A 295 1.06 -5.86 -0.26
C ASN A 295 0.52 -5.66 -1.67
N GLU A 296 0.51 -4.43 -2.18
CA GLU A 296 0.06 -4.13 -3.53
C GLU A 296 0.93 -3.02 -4.12
N VAL A 297 1.25 -3.13 -5.40
CA VAL A 297 2.04 -2.16 -6.15
C VAL A 297 1.30 -1.85 -7.45
N ASN A 298 0.83 -0.61 -7.56
CA ASN A 298 0.35 -0.06 -8.82
C ASN A 298 1.44 0.79 -9.44
N SER A 299 1.79 0.48 -10.68
CA SER A 299 2.81 1.19 -11.46
C SER A 299 2.30 1.62 -12.83
N ASP A 300 1.02 1.41 -13.12
CA ASP A 300 0.38 1.94 -14.31
C ASP A 300 -0.49 3.14 -13.92
N SER A 301 -0.47 4.15 -14.78
CA SER A 301 -0.75 5.58 -14.54
C SER A 301 -2.16 5.98 -14.07
N ALA A 302 -2.92 5.09 -13.45
CA ALA A 302 -4.30 5.28 -13.05
C ALA A 302 -4.79 4.29 -11.96
N PRO A 303 -5.07 4.72 -10.69
CA PRO A 303 -4.71 6.00 -10.09
C PRO A 303 -3.18 6.17 -10.02
N ALA A 304 -2.69 7.30 -9.48
CA ALA A 304 -1.24 7.53 -9.34
C ALA A 304 -0.52 6.29 -8.78
N ASP A 305 0.75 6.11 -9.16
CA ASP A 305 1.57 5.00 -8.67
C ASP A 305 1.44 4.88 -7.16
N PHE A 306 1.25 3.67 -6.66
CA PHE A 306 1.11 3.45 -5.23
C PHE A 306 1.82 2.19 -4.77
N ILE A 307 2.22 2.24 -3.50
CA ILE A 307 2.76 1.14 -2.73
C ILE A 307 1.85 0.97 -1.52
N GLU A 308 1.15 -0.15 -1.44
CA GLU A 308 0.39 -0.51 -0.26
C GLU A 308 1.24 -1.38 0.67
N LEU A 309 1.20 -1.09 1.96
CA LEU A 309 1.78 -1.90 3.02
C LEU A 309 0.68 -2.62 3.81
N PHE A 310 0.93 -3.86 4.23
CA PHE A 310 0.02 -4.64 5.07
C PHE A 310 0.70 -5.11 6.34
N ASN A 311 0.05 -4.93 7.49
CA ASN A 311 0.51 -5.50 8.76
C ASN A 311 -0.06 -6.91 8.96
N TYR A 312 0.75 -7.91 8.61
CA TYR A 312 0.44 -9.34 8.81
C TYR A 312 0.78 -9.84 10.23
N GLY A 313 1.10 -8.93 11.15
CA GLY A 313 1.34 -9.20 12.57
C GLY A 313 0.08 -9.16 13.43
N THR A 314 0.26 -9.49 14.71
CA THR A 314 -0.79 -9.40 15.74
C THR A 314 -0.68 -8.16 16.62
N GLU A 315 0.34 -7.32 16.38
CA GLU A 315 0.64 -6.11 17.15
C GLU A 315 0.68 -4.90 16.21
N ALA A 316 0.38 -3.71 16.74
CA ALA A 316 0.50 -2.47 15.97
C ALA A 316 1.96 -2.23 15.58
N ALA A 317 2.19 -1.82 14.33
CA ALA A 317 3.50 -1.53 13.77
C ALA A 317 3.71 -0.02 13.67
N ASP A 318 4.73 0.50 14.35
CA ASP A 318 5.17 1.89 14.16
C ASP A 318 6.09 1.96 12.95
N LEU A 319 5.65 2.69 11.92
CA LEU A 319 6.34 2.87 10.64
C LEU A 319 7.05 4.23 10.54
N SER A 320 7.11 4.98 11.65
CA SER A 320 7.75 6.29 11.69
C SER A 320 9.20 6.23 11.21
N GLY A 321 9.50 6.97 10.14
CA GLY A 321 10.86 7.08 9.62
C GLY A 321 11.32 5.91 8.73
N PHE A 322 10.46 4.93 8.45
CA PHE A 322 10.76 3.89 7.46
C PHE A 322 11.04 4.53 6.10
N LEU A 323 11.88 3.90 5.30
CA LEU A 323 12.23 4.40 3.97
C LEU A 323 11.51 3.59 2.91
N ILE A 324 11.02 4.29 1.89
CA ILE A 324 10.41 3.72 0.69
C ILE A 324 11.30 4.11 -0.48
N LYS A 325 11.62 3.14 -1.35
CA LYS A 325 12.49 3.34 -2.52
C LYS A 325 11.95 2.60 -3.74
N ASP A 326 12.26 3.11 -4.93
CA ASP A 326 12.14 2.34 -6.18
C ASP A 326 13.42 1.54 -6.46
N ASN A 327 13.74 1.13 -7.68
CA ASN A 327 14.99 0.42 -8.00
C ASN A 327 16.30 1.23 -7.89
N ASP A 328 16.25 2.56 -7.74
CA ASP A 328 17.39 3.46 -7.58
C ASP A 328 17.50 3.92 -6.12
N ASP A 329 18.61 3.59 -5.44
CA ASP A 329 18.83 3.99 -4.04
C ASP A 329 18.84 5.50 -3.80
N ALA A 330 19.04 6.32 -4.85
CA ALA A 330 18.93 7.76 -4.77
C ALA A 330 17.48 8.26 -4.72
N ARG A 331 16.51 7.45 -5.14
CA ARG A 331 15.07 7.75 -5.10
C ARG A 331 14.49 7.13 -3.83
N THR A 332 14.50 7.93 -2.78
CA THR A 332 14.11 7.50 -1.44
C THR A 332 13.28 8.57 -0.77
N ASP A 333 12.18 8.14 -0.16
CA ASP A 333 11.33 8.98 0.68
C ASP A 333 11.13 8.32 2.04
N THR A 334 10.75 9.12 3.02
CA THR A 334 10.61 8.69 4.42
C THR A 334 9.14 8.71 4.82
N ILE A 335 8.63 7.58 5.33
CA ILE A 335 7.29 7.48 5.90
C ILE A 335 7.20 8.44 7.10
N LYS A 336 6.15 9.28 7.09
CA LYS A 336 5.93 10.36 8.05
C LYS A 336 5.98 9.86 9.49
N ALA A 337 6.59 10.66 10.37
CA ALA A 337 6.62 10.35 11.80
C ALA A 337 5.20 10.32 12.40
N GLY A 338 4.94 9.35 13.27
CA GLY A 338 3.64 9.09 13.90
C GLY A 338 2.77 8.07 13.16
N THR A 339 3.23 7.51 12.04
CA THR A 339 2.48 6.51 11.26
C THR A 339 2.47 5.16 12.00
N VAL A 340 1.28 4.73 12.44
CA VAL A 340 1.11 3.45 13.16
C VAL A 340 0.06 2.58 12.47
N LEU A 341 0.51 1.45 11.92
CA LEU A 341 -0.34 0.49 11.21
C LEU A 341 -0.86 -0.59 12.16
N GLN A 342 -2.18 -0.67 12.35
CA GLN A 342 -2.80 -1.66 13.23
C GLN A 342 -2.68 -3.09 12.67
N PRO A 343 -2.79 -4.15 13.51
CA PRO A 343 -2.83 -5.54 13.05
C PRO A 343 -3.89 -5.74 11.97
N GLY A 344 -3.53 -6.37 10.85
CA GLY A 344 -4.42 -6.57 9.69
C GLY A 344 -4.78 -5.27 8.93
N GLY A 345 -4.17 -4.14 9.29
CA GLY A 345 -4.38 -2.87 8.61
C GLY A 345 -3.53 -2.75 7.34
N TYR A 346 -4.02 -1.92 6.42
CA TYR A 346 -3.36 -1.53 5.18
C TYR A 346 -2.97 -0.05 5.25
N LEU A 347 -1.84 0.31 4.65
CA LEU A 347 -1.39 1.69 4.48
C LEU A 347 -1.06 1.92 3.01
N LEU A 348 -1.81 2.81 2.37
CA LEU A 348 -1.59 3.18 0.98
C LEU A 348 -0.64 4.38 0.92
N LEU A 349 0.50 4.22 0.26
CA LEU A 349 1.44 5.29 -0.04
C LEU A 349 1.32 5.64 -1.52
N LYS A 350 1.17 6.91 -1.86
CA LYS A 350 0.94 7.39 -3.23
C LYS A 350 2.12 8.23 -3.74
N ALA A 351 2.40 8.10 -5.03
CA ALA A 351 3.32 9.00 -5.71
C ALA A 351 2.80 10.45 -5.66
N ASP A 352 3.75 11.39 -5.60
CA ASP A 352 3.57 12.83 -5.46
C ASP A 352 2.89 13.29 -4.14
N ILE A 353 2.50 12.35 -3.27
CA ILE A 353 1.93 12.62 -1.94
C ILE A 353 2.86 12.09 -0.85
N ASP A 354 3.11 10.77 -0.85
CA ASP A 354 3.89 10.07 0.18
C ASP A 354 5.32 9.77 -0.26
N PHE A 355 5.55 9.66 -1.57
CA PHE A 355 6.87 9.54 -2.17
C PHE A 355 6.97 10.34 -3.47
N SER A 356 8.19 10.78 -3.80
CA SER A 356 8.49 11.79 -4.83
C SER A 356 8.93 11.21 -6.18
N PHE A 357 8.89 9.90 -6.30
CA PHE A 357 9.31 9.16 -7.49
C PHE A 357 8.13 8.40 -8.11
N GLY A 358 8.25 8.04 -9.39
CA GLY A 358 7.30 7.17 -10.07
C GLY A 358 7.80 5.72 -10.10
N LEU A 359 6.89 4.79 -10.35
CA LEU A 359 7.11 3.37 -10.48
C LEU A 359 7.04 2.96 -11.95
N GLY A 360 8.19 2.67 -12.55
CA GLY A 360 8.32 2.41 -13.97
C GLY A 360 7.90 0.99 -14.40
N LYS A 361 7.91 0.74 -15.71
CA LYS A 361 7.55 -0.57 -16.30
C LYS A 361 8.42 -1.73 -15.79
N ALA A 362 9.71 -1.48 -15.56
CA ALA A 362 10.65 -2.46 -15.04
C ALA A 362 11.36 -1.81 -13.86
N ASP A 363 10.87 -2.09 -12.67
CA ASP A 363 11.17 -1.31 -11.47
C ASP A 363 11.00 -2.17 -10.22
N SER A 364 11.22 -1.55 -9.07
CA SER A 364 11.08 -2.18 -7.75
C SER A 364 10.24 -1.30 -6.84
N ALA A 365 9.53 -1.91 -5.90
CA ALA A 365 9.06 -1.23 -4.69
C ALA A 365 9.82 -1.83 -3.51
N ARG A 366 10.46 -1.00 -2.68
CA ARG A 366 11.33 -1.47 -1.58
C ARG A 366 11.05 -0.71 -0.29
N LEU A 367 10.85 -1.46 0.79
CA LEU A 367 10.61 -0.95 2.14
C LEU A 367 11.83 -1.21 3.02
N PHE A 368 12.29 -0.19 3.72
CA PHE A 368 13.42 -0.27 4.64
C PHE A 368 13.09 0.30 6.01
N LEU A 369 13.78 -0.19 7.04
CA LEU A 369 13.85 0.49 8.32
C LEU A 369 14.58 1.85 8.19
N PRO A 370 14.43 2.77 9.16
CA PRO A 370 15.15 4.04 9.17
C PRO A 370 16.68 3.90 9.10
N ASP A 371 17.21 2.75 9.55
CA ASP A 371 18.64 2.45 9.53
C ASP A 371 19.12 1.93 8.16
N GLY A 372 18.22 1.75 7.19
CA GLY A 372 18.54 1.24 5.85
C GLY A 372 18.51 -0.28 5.75
N THR A 373 18.07 -1.02 6.77
CA THR A 373 17.83 -2.45 6.65
C THR A 373 16.60 -2.73 5.79
N LEU A 374 16.73 -3.58 4.77
CA LEU A 374 15.60 -3.99 3.92
C LEU A 374 14.59 -4.80 4.74
N VAL A 375 13.34 -4.38 4.70
CA VAL A 375 12.20 -5.05 5.34
C VAL A 375 11.52 -5.97 4.34
N ASP A 376 11.17 -5.42 3.17
CA ASP A 376 10.52 -6.15 2.09
C ASP A 376 10.77 -5.47 0.75
N SER A 377 10.71 -6.23 -0.34
CA SER A 377 10.85 -5.71 -1.69
C SER A 377 10.01 -6.51 -2.69
N PHE A 378 9.70 -5.84 -3.79
CA PHE A 378 9.10 -6.45 -4.96
C PHE A 378 9.69 -5.88 -6.24
N ASP A 379 10.33 -6.74 -7.01
CA ASP A 379 10.90 -6.43 -8.33
C ASP A 379 9.96 -6.94 -9.42
N TYR A 380 9.70 -6.12 -10.43
CA TYR A 380 8.82 -6.48 -11.54
C TYR A 380 9.35 -5.96 -12.88
N GLN A 381 9.02 -6.66 -13.95
CA GLN A 381 9.53 -6.41 -15.32
C GLN A 381 8.49 -5.77 -16.25
N ALA A 382 7.24 -5.74 -15.82
CA ALA A 382 6.12 -5.09 -16.49
C ALA A 382 5.16 -4.52 -15.45
N HIS A 383 4.40 -3.50 -15.84
CA HIS A 383 3.27 -3.02 -15.05
C HIS A 383 2.32 -4.16 -14.69
N GLY A 384 1.74 -4.05 -13.50
CA GLY A 384 0.62 -4.89 -13.10
C GLY A 384 -0.60 -4.60 -13.99
N VAL A 385 -1.51 -5.57 -14.12
CA VAL A 385 -2.78 -5.36 -14.83
C VAL A 385 -3.91 -5.86 -13.94
N PRO A 386 -4.56 -4.97 -13.16
CA PRO A 386 -4.29 -3.54 -13.03
C PRO A 386 -3.12 -3.21 -12.08
N SER A 387 -2.77 -4.10 -11.16
CA SER A 387 -1.65 -3.96 -10.23
C SER A 387 -0.93 -5.29 -10.01
N TRP A 388 0.12 -5.28 -9.20
CA TRP A 388 0.68 -6.46 -8.57
C TRP A 388 0.22 -6.53 -7.13
N GLY A 389 -0.29 -7.66 -6.67
CA GLY A 389 -0.78 -7.85 -5.31
C GLY A 389 -0.29 -9.17 -4.70
N ARG A 390 0.05 -9.19 -3.40
CA ARG A 390 0.44 -10.42 -2.68
C ARG A 390 -0.76 -11.25 -2.26
N CYS A 391 -0.67 -12.56 -2.50
CA CYS A 391 -1.73 -13.52 -2.19
C CYS A 391 -1.16 -14.81 -1.56
N PRO A 392 -1.40 -15.10 -0.26
CA PRO A 392 -2.10 -14.30 0.76
C PRO A 392 -1.41 -12.97 1.11
N ASN A 393 -2.17 -12.00 1.63
CA ASN A 393 -1.64 -10.67 1.96
C ASN A 393 -0.39 -10.72 2.85
N GLY A 394 0.59 -9.89 2.52
CA GLY A 394 1.88 -9.72 3.21
C GLY A 394 2.82 -10.93 3.25
N THR A 395 2.38 -12.15 2.93
CA THR A 395 3.21 -13.37 3.03
C THR A 395 3.25 -14.23 1.78
N GLY A 396 2.32 -13.99 0.86
CA GLY A 396 2.14 -14.81 -0.32
C GLY A 396 2.90 -14.32 -1.54
N GLU A 397 2.71 -15.06 -2.62
CA GLU A 397 3.28 -14.77 -3.93
C GLU A 397 2.60 -13.55 -4.55
N TRP A 398 3.33 -12.88 -5.44
CA TRP A 398 2.79 -11.77 -6.22
C TRP A 398 1.92 -12.30 -7.37
N THR A 399 0.69 -11.83 -7.42
CA THR A 399 -0.30 -12.13 -8.45
C THR A 399 -0.81 -10.82 -9.06
N GLN A 400 -1.60 -10.91 -10.12
CA GLN A 400 -2.34 -9.76 -10.65
C GLN A 400 -3.79 -9.90 -10.21
N PRO A 401 -4.27 -9.08 -9.25
CA PRO A 401 -5.67 -9.10 -8.84
C PRO A 401 -6.58 -8.69 -10.02
N ALA A 402 -7.87 -9.03 -9.95
CA ALA A 402 -8.81 -8.70 -11.04
C ALA A 402 -9.16 -7.20 -11.12
N ALA A 403 -8.95 -6.47 -10.01
CA ALA A 403 -9.14 -5.05 -9.85
C ALA A 403 -8.04 -4.52 -8.91
N LEU A 404 -7.85 -3.20 -8.84
CA LEU A 404 -7.02 -2.61 -7.79
C LEU A 404 -7.66 -2.88 -6.43
N THR A 405 -6.87 -3.17 -5.40
CA THR A 405 -7.36 -3.51 -4.06
C THR A 405 -6.86 -2.60 -2.93
N PRO A 406 -6.71 -1.27 -3.11
CA PRO A 406 -6.21 -0.38 -2.06
C PRO A 406 -7.12 -0.39 -0.83
N GLY A 407 -6.59 -0.85 0.29
CA GLY A 407 -7.27 -1.06 1.57
C GLY A 407 -7.78 -2.48 1.80
N TYR A 408 -7.54 -3.42 0.87
CA TYR A 408 -8.17 -4.75 0.81
C TYR A 408 -7.17 -5.87 0.49
N GLY A 409 -7.65 -7.11 0.50
CA GLY A 409 -6.83 -8.27 0.15
C GLY A 409 -6.79 -8.58 -1.35
N ASN A 410 -5.64 -9.02 -1.85
CA ASN A 410 -5.40 -9.21 -3.29
C ASN A 410 -5.85 -10.58 -3.84
N CYS A 411 -6.38 -11.46 -2.99
CA CYS A 411 -6.15 -12.91 -3.11
C CYS A 411 -7.38 -13.73 -3.56
N GLY A 412 -8.19 -13.20 -4.48
CA GLY A 412 -9.34 -13.94 -5.04
C GLY A 412 -10.40 -14.31 -4.01
N GLU A 413 -10.40 -13.66 -2.84
CA GLU A 413 -11.68 -13.33 -2.24
C GLU A 413 -12.40 -12.50 -3.32
N GLU A 414 -13.54 -13.00 -3.79
CA GLU A 414 -14.56 -12.19 -4.46
C GLU A 414 -14.54 -10.79 -3.81
N PRO A 415 -14.61 -9.64 -4.52
CA PRO A 415 -14.84 -8.36 -3.84
C PRO A 415 -15.98 -8.62 -2.87
N PRO A 416 -15.72 -8.49 -1.56
CA PRO A 416 -16.17 -9.44 -0.55
C PRO A 416 -17.57 -9.94 -0.89
N THR A 417 -17.75 -11.24 -1.18
CA THR A 417 -19.04 -11.80 -0.82
C THR A 417 -19.21 -11.45 0.66
N PRO A 418 -20.30 -10.77 1.06
CA PRO A 418 -20.38 -10.13 2.38
C PRO A 418 -20.19 -11.19 3.48
N GLU A 419 -18.95 -11.36 3.93
CA GLU A 419 -18.55 -12.14 5.08
C GLU A 419 -18.69 -11.21 6.30
N PRO A 420 -19.02 -11.76 7.49
CA PRO A 420 -19.69 -11.04 8.56
C PRO A 420 -18.84 -9.88 9.10
N GLY A 421 -19.16 -8.65 8.65
CA GLY A 421 -18.40 -7.45 8.98
C GLY A 421 -18.98 -6.14 8.41
N ASN A 422 -19.73 -6.19 7.29
CA ASN A 422 -20.49 -5.04 6.82
C ASN A 422 -21.61 -4.73 7.79
N ASP A 423 -21.86 -3.44 8.00
CA ASP A 423 -23.02 -3.04 8.79
C ASP A 423 -24.29 -3.27 7.96
N PRO A 424 -25.36 -3.81 8.55
CA PRO A 424 -26.61 -4.00 7.83
C PRO A 424 -27.15 -2.66 7.36
N TRP A 425 -27.88 -2.65 6.24
CA TRP A 425 -28.59 -1.46 5.76
C TRP A 425 -29.31 -0.75 6.94
N PRO A 426 -29.03 0.54 7.20
CA PRO A 426 -29.44 1.20 8.44
C PRO A 426 -30.93 1.58 8.49
N GLY A 427 -31.72 1.23 7.47
CA GLY A 427 -33.17 1.39 7.47
C GLY A 427 -33.92 0.09 7.18
N ALA A 428 -35.13 0.20 6.61
CA ALA A 428 -35.93 -0.97 6.32
C ALA A 428 -35.28 -1.83 5.22
N GLN A 429 -35.29 -3.14 5.44
CA GLN A 429 -34.70 -4.11 4.50
C GLN A 429 -35.54 -4.30 3.23
N GLY A 430 -36.84 -4.01 3.27
CA GLY A 430 -37.73 -4.13 2.12
C GLY A 430 -37.73 -2.88 1.26
N THR A 431 -37.66 -3.05 -0.05
CA THR A 431 -37.82 -1.96 -1.03
C THR A 431 -39.11 -2.12 -1.84
N THR A 432 -39.52 -1.06 -2.53
CA THR A 432 -40.67 -1.05 -3.44
C THR A 432 -40.27 -0.45 -4.78
N THR A 433 -40.64 -1.10 -5.87
CA THR A 433 -40.54 -0.53 -7.23
C THR A 433 -41.54 0.59 -7.41
N VAL A 434 -41.07 1.78 -7.79
CA VAL A 434 -41.90 2.98 -8.01
C VAL A 434 -42.52 2.94 -9.40
N ASP A 435 -41.73 2.67 -10.44
CA ASP A 435 -42.12 2.70 -11.85
C ASP A 435 -42.56 1.30 -12.35
N THR A 436 -43.62 0.76 -11.73
CA THR A 436 -44.20 -0.55 -12.15
C THR A 436 -44.72 -0.56 -13.60
N VAL A 437 -44.85 0.61 -14.22
CA VAL A 437 -45.02 0.82 -15.65
C VAL A 437 -43.88 1.75 -16.08
N ALA A 438 -43.31 1.48 -17.26
CA ALA A 438 -42.17 2.24 -17.76
C ALA A 438 -42.44 3.75 -17.73
N MET A 439 -41.61 4.44 -16.94
CA MET A 439 -41.59 5.90 -16.83
C MET A 439 -40.41 6.47 -17.61
N PHE A 440 -39.25 5.80 -17.53
CA PHE A 440 -37.98 6.28 -18.02
C PHE A 440 -37.55 5.58 -19.32
N LEU A 441 -36.42 6.03 -19.84
CA LEU A 441 -35.69 5.33 -20.89
C LEU A 441 -34.96 4.12 -20.29
N GLU A 442 -34.25 3.36 -21.12
CA GLU A 442 -33.65 2.08 -20.71
C GLU A 442 -32.30 2.27 -20.02
N ASP A 443 -31.63 3.39 -20.26
CA ASP A 443 -30.23 3.58 -19.90
C ASP A 443 -30.13 4.53 -18.67
N SER A 444 -30.69 4.10 -17.53
CA SER A 444 -30.95 4.93 -16.34
C SER A 444 -29.74 4.96 -15.41
N SER A 445 -29.24 6.15 -15.06
CA SER A 445 -27.99 6.30 -14.27
C SER A 445 -28.20 7.15 -13.01
N GLY A 446 -27.63 8.35 -12.88
CA GLY A 446 -27.64 9.14 -11.64
C GLY A 446 -29.01 9.60 -11.10
N LEU A 447 -29.06 9.83 -9.79
CA LEU A 447 -30.15 10.48 -9.05
C LEU A 447 -29.62 11.60 -8.15
N ASP A 448 -30.47 12.58 -7.86
CA ASP A 448 -30.23 13.57 -6.80
C ASP A 448 -31.55 14.04 -6.16
N PHE A 449 -31.53 14.37 -4.87
CA PHE A 449 -32.69 14.81 -4.11
C PHE A 449 -32.55 16.25 -3.62
N THR A 450 -33.57 17.06 -3.86
CA THR A 450 -33.66 18.44 -3.35
C THR A 450 -35.02 18.75 -2.74
N VAL A 451 -35.07 19.85 -1.98
CA VAL A 451 -36.34 20.42 -1.49
C VAL A 451 -36.51 21.81 -2.09
N GLU A 452 -37.38 21.93 -3.08
CA GLU A 452 -37.65 23.19 -3.79
C GLU A 452 -38.95 23.84 -3.32
N ASP A 453 -38.84 25.05 -2.76
CA ASP A 453 -39.99 25.80 -2.20
C ASP A 453 -40.83 24.95 -1.22
N GLY A 454 -40.15 24.08 -0.46
CA GLY A 454 -40.77 23.16 0.50
C GLY A 454 -41.36 21.88 -0.11
N ASN A 455 -41.18 21.65 -1.42
CA ASN A 455 -41.63 20.45 -2.11
C ASN A 455 -40.44 19.52 -2.38
N PRO A 456 -40.54 18.22 -2.05
CA PRO A 456 -39.49 17.27 -2.37
C PRO A 456 -39.43 16.98 -3.86
N VAL A 457 -38.23 17.07 -4.42
CA VAL A 457 -37.93 16.88 -5.84
C VAL A 457 -36.84 15.85 -5.98
N LEU A 458 -37.05 14.88 -6.87
CA LEU A 458 -36.02 13.95 -7.31
C LEU A 458 -35.63 14.28 -8.75
N TRP A 459 -34.33 14.38 -8.98
CA TRP A 459 -33.72 14.53 -10.30
C TRP A 459 -33.15 13.18 -10.74
N ALA A 460 -33.24 12.90 -12.03
CA ALA A 460 -32.78 11.65 -12.61
C ALA A 460 -32.18 11.91 -13.99
N VAL A 461 -31.18 11.13 -14.39
CA VAL A 461 -30.56 11.20 -15.71
C VAL A 461 -30.48 9.82 -16.38
N ASP A 462 -30.57 9.83 -17.71
CA ASP A 462 -30.30 8.69 -18.59
C ASP A 462 -29.01 8.96 -19.36
N ASN A 463 -28.06 8.04 -19.27
CA ASN A 463 -26.72 8.19 -19.84
C ASN A 463 -26.76 8.05 -21.37
N GLY A 464 -27.51 7.08 -21.90
CA GLY A 464 -27.57 6.76 -23.33
C GLY A 464 -28.03 7.92 -24.22
N THR A 465 -28.81 8.87 -23.68
CA THR A 465 -29.26 10.06 -24.41
C THR A 465 -28.88 11.39 -23.77
N GLY A 466 -28.38 11.40 -22.53
CA GLY A 466 -28.21 12.61 -21.72
C GLY A 466 -29.55 13.27 -21.35
N THR A 467 -30.64 12.50 -21.32
CA THR A 467 -31.96 13.01 -20.94
C THR A 467 -32.08 13.06 -19.43
N PHE A 468 -32.50 14.20 -18.87
CA PHE A 468 -32.74 14.36 -17.44
C PHE A 468 -34.19 14.77 -17.16
N TRP A 469 -34.68 14.34 -16.00
CA TRP A 469 -36.06 14.54 -15.56
C TRP A 469 -36.12 15.21 -14.20
N LYS A 470 -37.24 15.91 -13.99
CA LYS A 470 -37.66 16.42 -12.69
C LYS A 470 -38.89 15.66 -12.22
N LEU A 471 -38.84 15.13 -11.01
CA LEU A 471 -39.91 14.35 -10.41
C LEU A 471 -40.41 15.04 -9.14
N ASN A 472 -41.73 15.14 -8.99
CA ASN A 472 -42.35 15.45 -7.71
C ASN A 472 -42.44 14.17 -6.88
N VAL A 473 -41.84 14.19 -5.69
CA VAL A 473 -41.94 13.08 -4.73
C VAL A 473 -43.27 13.16 -4.00
N THR A 474 -44.00 12.05 -3.95
CA THR A 474 -45.29 11.95 -3.26
C THR A 474 -45.08 11.68 -1.76
N ALA A 475 -46.11 11.93 -0.94
CA ALA A 475 -46.00 11.78 0.52
C ALA A 475 -45.66 10.34 0.96
N ASP A 476 -45.96 9.35 0.12
CA ASP A 476 -45.58 7.96 0.29
C ASP A 476 -44.26 7.63 -0.41
N GLY A 477 -43.38 8.60 -0.67
CA GLY A 477 -42.05 8.46 -1.28
C GLY A 477 -42.01 7.92 -2.71
N GLY A 478 -43.17 7.77 -3.35
CA GLY A 478 -43.24 7.55 -4.80
C GLY A 478 -42.80 8.80 -5.58
N ALA A 479 -42.67 8.69 -6.89
CA ALA A 479 -42.24 9.80 -7.74
C ALA A 479 -43.09 9.88 -9.00
N THR A 480 -43.40 11.10 -9.44
CA THR A 480 -44.13 11.37 -10.69
C THR A 480 -43.50 12.54 -11.42
N PHE A 481 -43.53 12.56 -12.75
CA PHE A 481 -43.01 13.70 -13.51
C PHE A 481 -43.63 15.01 -13.07
N ALA A 482 -42.79 16.01 -12.82
CA ALA A 482 -43.25 17.37 -12.60
C ALA A 482 -44.00 17.90 -13.84
N ASP A 483 -44.87 18.89 -13.64
CA ASP A 483 -45.66 19.45 -14.72
C ASP A 483 -44.75 19.94 -15.87
N GLY A 484 -44.96 19.38 -17.07
CA GLY A 484 -44.16 19.69 -18.26
C GLY A 484 -42.84 18.92 -18.41
N TRP A 485 -42.52 18.00 -17.50
CA TRP A 485 -41.27 17.23 -17.49
C TRP A 485 -41.41 15.78 -17.96
N ALA A 486 -42.61 15.33 -18.35
CA ALA A 486 -42.83 13.93 -18.76
C ALA A 486 -41.98 13.46 -19.95
N ALA A 487 -41.52 14.38 -20.80
CA ALA A 487 -40.61 14.07 -21.91
C ALA A 487 -39.13 14.24 -21.54
N GLY A 488 -38.83 14.71 -20.32
CA GLY A 488 -37.49 15.13 -19.93
C GLY A 488 -36.97 16.33 -20.72
N LYS A 489 -35.70 16.62 -20.52
CA LYS A 489 -34.89 17.51 -21.36
C LYS A 489 -33.56 16.83 -21.64
N ARG A 490 -32.99 17.06 -22.81
CA ARG A 490 -31.71 16.48 -23.21
C ARG A 490 -30.58 17.49 -23.02
N ALA A 491 -29.56 17.11 -22.27
CA ALA A 491 -28.34 17.90 -22.14
C ALA A 491 -27.50 17.81 -23.43
N ARG A 492 -26.77 18.88 -23.74
CA ARG A 492 -25.89 18.94 -24.91
C ARG A 492 -24.61 19.68 -24.57
N PHE A 493 -23.51 19.24 -25.15
CA PHE A 493 -22.26 19.97 -25.03
C PHE A 493 -22.37 21.37 -25.65
N ALA A 494 -21.62 22.33 -25.11
CA ALA A 494 -21.49 23.70 -25.57
C ALA A 494 -20.98 23.73 -27.02
N LYS A 495 -20.03 22.84 -27.36
CA LYS A 495 -19.50 22.69 -28.73
C LYS A 495 -20.59 22.33 -29.73
N ASP A 496 -21.65 21.67 -29.27
CA ASP A 496 -22.72 21.20 -30.14
C ASP A 496 -23.81 22.25 -30.34
N ALA A 497 -23.79 23.43 -29.72
CA ALA A 497 -24.92 24.37 -29.71
C ALA A 497 -25.71 24.51 -31.04
N ASP A 498 -25.00 24.53 -32.18
CA ASP A 498 -25.56 24.67 -33.53
C ASP A 498 -25.88 23.33 -34.27
N ASP A 499 -25.58 22.15 -33.70
CA ASP A 499 -25.83 20.81 -34.27
C ASP A 499 -26.79 19.95 -33.43
N PRO A 500 -28.12 20.17 -33.50
CA PRO A 500 -29.09 19.43 -32.70
C PRO A 500 -29.11 17.90 -32.95
N ALA A 501 -28.43 17.42 -34.00
CA ALA A 501 -28.32 15.98 -34.28
C ALA A 501 -27.17 15.30 -33.51
N ALA A 502 -26.26 16.06 -32.89
CA ALA A 502 -25.26 15.53 -31.96
C ALA A 502 -25.96 14.71 -30.87
N LYS A 503 -25.34 13.59 -30.49
CA LYS A 503 -25.99 12.63 -29.59
C LYS A 503 -26.00 13.12 -28.15
N GLY A 504 -25.03 13.94 -27.76
CA GLY A 504 -24.95 14.55 -26.43
C GLY A 504 -23.90 13.85 -25.54
N PRO A 505 -23.87 14.19 -24.24
CA PRO A 505 -23.04 13.48 -23.27
C PRO A 505 -23.53 12.05 -23.06
N ASP A 506 -22.62 11.14 -22.72
CA ASP A 506 -22.95 9.92 -21.98
C ASP A 506 -22.95 10.29 -20.51
N ALA A 507 -24.14 10.59 -19.97
CA ALA A 507 -24.29 11.31 -18.72
C ALA A 507 -24.60 10.36 -17.56
N GLU A 508 -23.56 10.03 -16.78
CA GLU A 508 -23.63 9.04 -15.72
C GLU A 508 -24.17 9.66 -14.41
N GLY A 509 -23.51 10.70 -13.89
CA GLY A 509 -23.93 11.36 -12.64
C GLY A 509 -24.82 12.59 -12.84
N ILE A 510 -25.67 12.89 -11.85
CA ILE A 510 -26.44 14.14 -11.76
C ILE A 510 -26.41 14.68 -10.32
N THR A 511 -26.23 15.98 -10.15
CA THR A 511 -26.36 16.67 -8.85
C THR A 511 -26.88 18.10 -9.05
N VAL A 512 -27.58 18.64 -8.06
CA VAL A 512 -28.04 20.04 -8.03
C VAL A 512 -27.23 20.83 -7.03
N ALA A 513 -26.52 21.85 -7.51
CA ALA A 513 -25.72 22.70 -6.63
C ALA A 513 -26.55 23.81 -5.95
N GLY A 514 -25.93 24.49 -4.97
CA GLY A 514 -26.54 25.61 -4.23
C GLY A 514 -27.02 26.80 -5.09
N ASP A 515 -26.54 26.92 -6.32
CA ASP A 515 -26.98 27.93 -7.30
C ASP A 515 -28.25 27.52 -8.08
N GLY A 516 -28.76 26.31 -7.86
CA GLY A 516 -29.94 25.74 -8.51
C GLY A 516 -29.71 25.24 -9.94
N PHE A 517 -28.45 25.18 -10.39
CA PHE A 517 -28.10 24.51 -11.64
C PHE A 517 -27.93 23.01 -11.42
N ILE A 518 -28.15 22.26 -12.50
CA ILE A 518 -27.82 20.84 -12.56
C ILE A 518 -26.40 20.70 -13.07
N TYR A 519 -25.65 19.77 -12.51
CA TYR A 519 -24.34 19.37 -12.99
C TYR A 519 -24.43 17.90 -13.38
N LEU A 520 -24.04 17.60 -14.62
CA LEU A 520 -23.99 16.25 -15.15
C LEU A 520 -22.53 15.82 -15.30
N ALA A 521 -22.18 14.66 -14.76
CA ALA A 521 -20.93 14.00 -15.08
C ALA A 521 -21.09 13.24 -16.39
N SER A 522 -20.06 13.25 -17.22
CA SER A 522 -20.05 12.49 -18.46
C SER A 522 -18.68 11.87 -18.69
N GLU A 523 -18.64 10.57 -18.93
CA GLU A 523 -17.39 9.86 -19.22
C GLU A 523 -16.96 9.95 -20.70
N ARG A 524 -17.90 10.27 -21.61
CA ARG A 524 -17.63 10.41 -23.06
C ARG A 524 -18.67 11.23 -23.82
N ASP A 525 -18.33 11.59 -25.05
CA ASP A 525 -19.31 12.09 -26.02
C ASP A 525 -19.98 10.92 -26.74
N ASN A 526 -21.31 10.82 -26.66
CA ASN A 526 -22.08 9.76 -27.34
C ASN A 526 -21.92 9.79 -28.88
N SER A 527 -21.45 10.91 -29.44
CA SER A 527 -21.10 11.10 -30.84
C SER A 527 -19.73 10.49 -31.20
N ASP A 528 -18.86 10.25 -30.22
CA ASP A 528 -17.51 9.67 -30.37
C ASP A 528 -17.18 8.71 -29.20
N LYS A 529 -17.94 7.60 -29.11
CA LYS A 529 -17.85 6.65 -27.98
C LYS A 529 -16.50 5.94 -27.82
N GLY A 530 -15.57 6.10 -28.76
CA GLY A 530 -14.23 5.49 -28.69
C GLY A 530 -13.21 6.32 -27.92
N VAL A 531 -13.61 7.50 -27.41
CA VAL A 531 -12.73 8.48 -26.79
C VAL A 531 -13.21 8.76 -25.38
N ASN A 532 -12.34 8.54 -24.40
CA ASN A 532 -12.55 8.97 -23.02
C ASN A 532 -12.61 10.50 -22.99
N PHE A 533 -13.66 11.05 -22.41
CA PHE A 533 -13.88 12.48 -22.25
C PHE A 533 -14.64 12.75 -20.95
N ASN A 534 -13.93 12.57 -19.84
CA ASN A 534 -14.41 12.84 -18.49
C ASN A 534 -14.67 14.34 -18.29
N SER A 535 -15.93 14.71 -18.17
CA SER A 535 -16.36 16.10 -18.09
C SER A 535 -17.51 16.33 -17.12
N VAL A 536 -17.61 17.55 -16.61
CA VAL A 536 -18.77 18.02 -15.83
C VAL A 536 -19.44 19.16 -16.59
N LEU A 537 -20.75 19.04 -16.85
CA LEU A 537 -21.54 20.00 -17.61
C LEU A 537 -22.51 20.76 -16.69
N LYS A 538 -22.46 22.09 -16.69
CA LYS A 538 -23.41 22.95 -15.97
C LYS A 538 -24.64 23.27 -16.80
N ILE A 539 -25.79 22.75 -16.39
CA ILE A 539 -27.08 22.82 -17.08
C ILE A 539 -28.05 23.74 -16.33
N ASP A 540 -28.66 24.70 -17.03
CA ASP A 540 -29.74 25.54 -16.48
C ASP A 540 -31.09 24.81 -16.64
N PRO A 541 -31.67 24.24 -15.56
CA PRO A 541 -32.91 23.47 -15.66
C PRO A 541 -34.11 24.33 -16.05
N ASN A 542 -34.03 25.66 -15.98
CA ASN A 542 -35.12 26.56 -16.32
C ASN A 542 -35.15 26.94 -17.81
N ARG A 543 -34.14 26.54 -18.59
CA ARG A 543 -34.17 26.75 -20.05
C ARG A 543 -35.29 25.94 -20.70
N PRO A 544 -35.96 26.49 -21.73
CA PRO A 544 -36.93 25.73 -22.51
C PRO A 544 -36.27 24.53 -23.18
N GLY A 545 -36.91 23.36 -23.07
CA GLY A 545 -36.49 22.16 -23.81
C GLY A 545 -36.96 22.15 -25.28
N PRO A 546 -36.77 21.03 -26.01
CA PRO A 546 -36.35 19.73 -25.49
C PRO A 546 -34.85 19.64 -25.19
N ASP A 547 -34.01 20.44 -25.85
CA ASP A 547 -32.55 20.41 -25.68
C ASP A 547 -32.07 21.59 -24.83
N VAL A 548 -31.18 21.33 -23.89
CA VAL A 548 -30.52 22.35 -23.06
C VAL A 548 -29.00 22.23 -23.24
N VAL A 549 -28.41 23.27 -23.83
CA VAL A 549 -26.95 23.35 -24.02
C VAL A 549 -26.29 23.76 -22.71
N ALA A 550 -25.19 23.10 -22.36
CA ALA A 550 -24.38 23.44 -21.20
C ALA A 550 -23.93 24.90 -21.24
N SER A 551 -24.10 25.57 -20.10
CA SER A 551 -23.70 26.96 -19.91
C SER A 551 -22.20 27.09 -19.62
N GLN A 552 -21.60 26.03 -19.09
CA GLN A 552 -20.17 25.89 -18.81
C GLN A 552 -19.83 24.40 -18.70
N GLU A 553 -18.58 24.07 -18.98
CA GLU A 553 -18.04 22.70 -18.96
C GLU A 553 -16.63 22.72 -18.38
N TRP A 554 -16.27 21.62 -17.73
CA TRP A 554 -14.91 21.36 -17.27
C TRP A 554 -14.49 19.99 -17.78
N ASP A 555 -13.32 19.92 -18.41
CA ASP A 555 -12.69 18.69 -18.87
C ASP A 555 -11.71 18.21 -17.80
N LEU A 556 -12.07 17.11 -17.13
CA LEU A 556 -11.32 16.48 -16.04
C LEU A 556 -10.43 15.35 -16.58
N THR A 557 -10.47 15.04 -17.87
CA THR A 557 -9.80 13.87 -18.46
C THR A 557 -8.31 13.85 -18.14
N ALA A 558 -7.64 14.99 -18.17
CA ALA A 558 -6.22 15.08 -17.90
C ALA A 558 -5.86 15.12 -16.40
N SER A 559 -6.80 15.45 -15.51
CA SER A 559 -6.58 15.42 -14.06
C SER A 559 -6.91 14.05 -13.46
N LEU A 560 -7.73 13.26 -14.15
CA LEU A 560 -8.14 11.95 -13.71
C LEU A 560 -7.21 10.83 -14.23
N PRO A 561 -7.20 9.69 -13.54
CA PRO A 561 -6.64 8.44 -14.02
C PRO A 561 -7.08 8.14 -15.46
N GLN A 562 -6.13 7.74 -16.32
CA GLN A 562 -6.45 7.35 -17.69
C GLN A 562 -7.10 5.98 -17.71
N VAL A 563 -8.36 5.95 -18.09
CA VAL A 563 -9.21 4.76 -18.13
C VAL A 563 -9.75 4.56 -19.54
N SER A 564 -10.38 3.41 -19.77
CA SER A 564 -11.04 3.15 -21.05
C SER A 564 -12.16 4.15 -21.31
N ALA A 565 -12.61 4.27 -22.56
CA ALA A 565 -13.68 5.23 -22.90
C ALA A 565 -15.05 4.90 -22.26
N ASN A 566 -15.19 3.74 -21.62
CA ASN A 566 -16.42 3.25 -20.98
C ASN A 566 -16.17 2.75 -19.57
N THR A 567 -15.18 3.32 -18.89
CA THR A 567 -14.92 3.07 -17.47
C THR A 567 -14.54 4.37 -16.76
N GLY A 568 -15.13 5.49 -17.21
CA GLY A 568 -14.78 6.86 -16.82
C GLY A 568 -15.46 7.34 -15.54
N ILE A 569 -15.82 8.63 -15.50
CA ILE A 569 -16.62 9.18 -14.40
C ILE A 569 -18.04 8.59 -14.46
N GLU A 570 -18.48 7.99 -13.36
CA GLU A 570 -19.83 7.43 -13.21
C GLU A 570 -20.76 8.29 -12.36
N ALA A 571 -20.21 9.08 -11.44
CA ALA A 571 -21.01 9.87 -10.52
C ALA A 571 -20.47 11.29 -10.37
N VAL A 572 -21.36 12.21 -10.04
CA VAL A 572 -21.02 13.54 -9.54
C VAL A 572 -21.93 13.89 -8.37
N GLU A 573 -21.36 14.48 -7.33
CA GLU A 573 -22.11 15.02 -6.21
C GLU A 573 -21.56 16.36 -5.75
N TRP A 574 -22.44 17.36 -5.60
CA TRP A 574 -22.07 18.67 -5.09
C TRP A 574 -22.24 18.72 -3.58
N VAL A 575 -21.25 19.26 -2.87
CA VAL A 575 -21.31 19.44 -1.42
C VAL A 575 -20.96 20.86 -1.03
N SER A 576 -21.77 21.46 -0.19
CA SER A 576 -21.60 22.85 0.23
C SER A 576 -20.31 23.07 1.03
N ASP A 577 -19.73 24.27 0.91
CA ASP A 577 -18.57 24.66 1.72
C ASP A 577 -18.84 24.55 3.22
N ALA A 578 -20.07 24.82 3.64
CA ALA A 578 -20.48 24.74 5.05
C ALA A 578 -20.37 23.30 5.58
N ASP A 579 -20.53 22.31 4.71
CA ASP A 579 -20.43 20.90 5.06
C ASP A 579 -18.99 20.37 4.99
N LEU A 580 -18.12 21.00 4.19
CA LEU A 580 -16.75 20.56 3.95
C LEU A 580 -15.69 21.26 4.80
N VAL A 581 -15.89 22.53 5.18
CA VAL A 581 -14.87 23.33 5.86
C VAL A 581 -14.41 22.67 7.16
N GLY A 582 -13.10 22.41 7.25
CA GLY A 582 -12.49 21.71 8.40
C GLY A 582 -12.80 20.21 8.49
N LYS A 583 -13.56 19.63 7.54
CA LYS A 583 -13.89 18.20 7.48
C LYS A 583 -13.27 17.51 6.27
N LEU A 584 -13.23 18.14 5.11
CA LEU A 584 -12.49 17.61 3.97
C LEU A 584 -10.99 17.85 4.17
N TRP A 585 -10.16 16.90 3.77
CA TRP A 585 -8.72 17.09 3.67
C TRP A 585 -8.33 17.53 2.26
N ASP A 586 -7.49 18.55 2.17
CA ASP A 586 -6.96 19.07 0.93
C ASP A 586 -5.55 18.48 0.71
N ASP A 587 -5.48 17.47 -0.15
CA ASP A 587 -4.25 16.77 -0.50
C ASP A 587 -3.23 17.72 -1.12
N SER A 588 -3.70 18.68 -1.94
CA SER A 588 -2.83 19.64 -2.63
C SER A 588 -2.13 20.63 -1.69
N ARG A 589 -2.62 20.77 -0.46
CA ARG A 589 -2.14 21.75 0.53
C ARG A 589 -1.74 21.15 1.87
N ASP A 590 -1.81 19.83 2.04
CA ASP A 590 -1.48 19.09 3.27
C ASP A 590 -2.17 19.70 4.52
N LYS A 591 -3.45 20.06 4.39
CA LYS A 591 -4.26 20.61 5.49
C LYS A 591 -5.75 20.36 5.28
N ALA A 592 -6.55 20.60 6.33
CA ALA A 592 -8.00 20.61 6.18
C ALA A 592 -8.44 21.73 5.21
N TYR A 593 -9.45 21.41 4.39
CA TYR A 593 -10.02 22.30 3.38
C TYR A 593 -10.50 23.63 3.98
N ASP A 594 -10.09 24.71 3.33
CA ASP A 594 -10.52 26.08 3.58
C ASP A 594 -10.99 26.72 2.26
N PRO A 595 -12.28 27.09 2.12
CA PRO A 595 -12.81 27.66 0.88
C PRO A 595 -12.13 28.97 0.47
N ALA A 596 -11.49 29.68 1.42
CA ALA A 596 -10.73 30.90 1.12
C ALA A 596 -9.53 30.64 0.18
N ASP A 597 -9.05 29.40 0.10
CA ASP A 597 -7.95 29.01 -0.79
C ASP A 597 -8.38 28.85 -2.26
N TYR A 598 -9.68 28.86 -2.54
CA TYR A 598 -10.27 28.58 -3.86
C TYR A 598 -11.28 29.67 -4.27
N PRO A 599 -10.91 30.95 -4.42
CA PRO A 599 -11.87 32.06 -4.51
C PRO A 599 -12.83 32.05 -5.72
N LEU A 600 -12.65 31.16 -6.70
CA LEU A 600 -13.45 31.10 -7.94
C LEU A 600 -14.42 29.91 -8.00
N HIS A 601 -14.39 29.02 -7.01
CA HIS A 601 -15.07 27.71 -7.06
C HIS A 601 -16.58 27.76 -6.79
N GLY A 602 -17.09 28.85 -6.23
CA GLY A 602 -18.49 28.98 -5.82
C GLY A 602 -18.65 28.88 -4.31
N ASP A 603 -19.68 28.15 -3.88
CA ASP A 603 -20.06 27.92 -2.48
C ASP A 603 -20.05 26.44 -2.08
N GLY A 604 -19.33 25.61 -2.85
CA GLY A 604 -19.18 24.18 -2.60
C GLY A 604 -18.35 23.48 -3.68
N LEU A 605 -17.94 22.25 -3.37
CA LEU A 605 -17.07 21.42 -4.23
C LEU A 605 -17.88 20.33 -4.93
N PHE A 606 -17.30 19.78 -6.00
CA PHE A 606 -17.86 18.67 -6.77
C PHE A 606 -17.01 17.43 -6.56
N PHE A 607 -17.62 16.35 -6.10
CA PHE A 607 -16.99 15.03 -6.00
C PHE A 607 -17.40 14.22 -7.21
N VAL A 608 -16.44 13.62 -7.90
CA VAL A 608 -16.69 12.71 -9.02
C VAL A 608 -16.14 11.33 -8.70
N ALA A 609 -16.88 10.28 -9.03
CA ALA A 609 -16.41 8.90 -8.87
C ALA A 609 -16.00 8.32 -10.22
N VAL A 610 -14.92 7.54 -10.25
CA VAL A 610 -14.45 6.86 -11.48
C VAL A 610 -14.71 5.36 -11.36
N GLU A 611 -15.36 4.76 -12.38
CA GLU A 611 -15.75 3.34 -12.40
C GLU A 611 -14.54 2.43 -12.17
N ASP A 612 -13.51 2.59 -13.01
CA ASP A 612 -12.41 1.63 -13.16
C ASP A 612 -11.56 1.46 -11.89
N ASN A 613 -11.60 2.46 -10.99
CA ASN A 613 -10.78 2.47 -9.77
C ASN A 613 -11.55 2.73 -8.47
N GLY A 614 -12.86 3.00 -8.55
CA GLY A 614 -13.72 3.30 -7.40
C GLY A 614 -13.33 4.54 -6.58
N GLY A 615 -12.38 5.35 -7.05
CA GLY A 615 -11.90 6.55 -6.37
C GLY A 615 -12.90 7.70 -6.48
N VAL A 616 -12.99 8.49 -5.42
CA VAL A 616 -13.86 9.69 -5.34
C VAL A 616 -12.99 10.94 -5.25
N TYR A 617 -13.01 11.74 -6.31
CA TYR A 617 -12.13 12.88 -6.53
C TYR A 617 -12.89 14.18 -6.29
N GLY A 618 -12.44 14.99 -5.33
CA GLY A 618 -13.03 16.30 -5.02
C GLY A 618 -12.39 17.42 -5.84
N TYR A 619 -13.22 18.28 -6.43
CA TYR A 619 -12.82 19.37 -7.31
C TYR A 619 -13.44 20.71 -6.95
N ALA A 620 -12.63 21.76 -7.02
CA ALA A 620 -13.09 23.13 -7.23
C ALA A 620 -13.25 23.38 -8.73
N LEU A 621 -14.49 23.51 -9.20
CA LEU A 621 -14.81 23.88 -10.58
C LEU A 621 -14.94 25.41 -10.67
N ASN A 622 -13.91 26.07 -11.19
CA ASN A 622 -13.83 27.52 -11.14
C ASN A 622 -14.70 28.19 -12.21
N SER A 623 -15.31 29.31 -11.84
CA SER A 623 -16.14 30.14 -12.72
C SER A 623 -15.45 30.65 -13.99
N ASP A 624 -14.12 30.63 -14.07
CA ASP A 624 -13.35 30.99 -15.27
C ASP A 624 -13.10 29.81 -16.24
N GLY A 625 -13.61 28.62 -15.91
CA GLY A 625 -13.46 27.38 -16.70
C GLY A 625 -12.22 26.57 -16.33
N THR A 626 -11.42 27.02 -15.36
CA THR A 626 -10.34 26.19 -14.79
C THR A 626 -10.89 25.26 -13.71
N LEU A 627 -10.10 24.26 -13.32
CA LEU A 627 -10.42 23.33 -12.23
C LEU A 627 -9.20 23.13 -11.33
N ALA A 628 -9.45 22.73 -10.09
CA ALA A 628 -8.41 22.24 -9.18
C ALA A 628 -8.91 20.99 -8.47
N GLN A 629 -8.14 19.90 -8.55
CA GLN A 629 -8.36 18.72 -7.71
C GLN A 629 -7.88 19.01 -6.30
N ILE A 630 -8.74 18.72 -5.32
CA ILE A 630 -8.56 19.07 -3.91
C ILE A 630 -8.27 17.81 -3.10
N SER A 631 -9.02 16.74 -3.35
CA SER A 631 -8.98 15.54 -2.53
C SER A 631 -9.17 14.28 -3.35
N LEU A 632 -8.58 13.18 -2.91
CA LEU A 632 -8.89 11.82 -3.34
C LEU A 632 -9.31 10.98 -2.13
N VAL A 633 -10.59 10.59 -2.12
CA VAL A 633 -11.12 9.63 -1.15
C VAL A 633 -11.19 8.26 -1.80
N ILE A 634 -10.70 7.24 -1.11
CA ILE A 634 -10.83 5.84 -1.52
C ILE A 634 -11.90 5.19 -0.63
N PRO A 635 -13.12 4.96 -1.14
CA PRO A 635 -14.19 4.31 -0.39
C PRO A 635 -13.90 2.83 -0.16
N GLY A 636 -13.05 2.26 -1.02
CA GLY A 636 -12.68 0.86 -0.99
C GLY A 636 -13.69 -0.07 -1.67
N LEU A 637 -14.33 0.46 -2.71
CA LEU A 637 -15.13 -0.32 -3.65
C LEU A 637 -14.31 -0.48 -4.94
N GLY A 638 -14.46 -1.61 -5.62
CA GLY A 638 -13.81 -1.86 -6.91
C GLY A 638 -14.33 -0.96 -8.05
N GLY A 639 -15.52 -0.39 -7.87
CA GLY A 639 -16.12 0.65 -8.69
C GLY A 639 -17.16 1.42 -7.88
N VAL A 640 -17.46 2.65 -8.27
CA VAL A 640 -18.48 3.49 -7.62
C VAL A 640 -19.35 4.09 -8.69
N MET A 641 -20.62 3.75 -8.68
CA MET A 641 -21.58 4.08 -9.72
C MET A 641 -22.46 5.27 -9.31
N ALA A 642 -22.67 5.49 -8.00
CA ALA A 642 -23.43 6.64 -7.51
C ALA A 642 -22.80 7.29 -6.27
N LEU A 643 -23.04 8.60 -6.14
CA LEU A 643 -22.70 9.41 -4.97
C LEU A 643 -23.94 10.17 -4.47
N ASP A 644 -24.05 10.37 -3.17
CA ASP A 644 -25.07 11.23 -2.53
C ASP A 644 -24.50 11.77 -1.21
N TYR A 645 -24.49 13.08 -1.02
CA TYR A 645 -24.08 13.67 0.24
C TYR A 645 -25.28 13.82 1.17
N ASP A 646 -25.34 12.91 2.12
CA ASP A 646 -26.39 12.87 3.13
C ASP A 646 -26.16 13.96 4.18
N THR A 647 -26.67 15.17 3.92
CA THR A 647 -26.55 16.31 4.84
C THR A 647 -27.18 16.04 6.20
N THR A 648 -28.07 15.06 6.29
CA THR A 648 -28.78 14.69 7.52
C THR A 648 -27.86 13.92 8.46
N LEU A 649 -26.98 13.08 7.92
CA LEU A 649 -25.95 12.35 8.67
C LEU A 649 -24.57 13.02 8.64
N GLY A 650 -24.32 13.91 7.67
CA GLY A 650 -23.02 14.51 7.40
C GLY A 650 -22.02 13.52 6.81
N VAL A 651 -22.48 12.55 6.02
CA VAL A 651 -21.65 11.52 5.38
C VAL A 651 -21.86 11.53 3.87
N MET A 652 -20.81 11.23 3.11
CA MET A 652 -20.93 10.93 1.69
C MET A 652 -21.26 9.45 1.54
N TRP A 653 -22.30 9.14 0.78
CA TRP A 653 -22.56 7.79 0.29
C TRP A 653 -21.81 7.57 -1.02
N ALA A 654 -21.12 6.44 -1.12
CA ALA A 654 -20.65 5.88 -2.38
C ALA A 654 -21.33 4.53 -2.57
N MET A 655 -22.00 4.34 -3.70
CA MET A 655 -22.72 3.11 -4.02
C MET A 655 -22.08 2.42 -5.20
N CYS A 656 -22.04 1.10 -5.10
CA CYS A 656 -21.63 0.24 -6.18
C CYS A 656 -22.81 -0.64 -6.61
N ASP A 657 -22.69 -1.23 -7.80
CA ASP A 657 -23.73 -2.00 -8.47
C ASP A 657 -23.64 -3.51 -8.14
N ASP A 658 -24.24 -4.37 -8.97
CA ASP A 658 -24.17 -5.83 -8.81
C ASP A 658 -22.75 -6.40 -8.94
N GLY A 659 -21.80 -5.66 -9.51
CA GLY A 659 -20.37 -6.00 -9.52
C GLY A 659 -19.77 -6.16 -8.11
N CYS A 660 -20.39 -5.57 -7.08
CA CYS A 660 -20.02 -5.74 -5.68
C CYS A 660 -21.24 -6.08 -4.79
N SER A 661 -22.26 -6.75 -5.35
CA SER A 661 -23.50 -7.12 -4.65
C SER A 661 -24.30 -5.92 -4.08
N GLY A 662 -24.15 -4.73 -4.69
CA GLY A 662 -24.82 -3.50 -4.29
C GLY A 662 -24.30 -2.88 -2.99
N THR A 663 -23.05 -3.17 -2.63
CA THR A 663 -22.45 -2.66 -1.40
C THR A 663 -22.35 -1.14 -1.43
N GLY A 664 -22.80 -0.50 -0.36
CA GLY A 664 -22.65 0.93 -0.14
C GLY A 664 -21.53 1.25 0.84
N VAL A 665 -21.01 2.47 0.80
CA VAL A 665 -20.03 2.98 1.78
C VAL A 665 -20.50 4.32 2.31
N GLN A 666 -20.52 4.46 3.63
CA GLN A 666 -20.62 5.75 4.30
C GLN A 666 -19.22 6.28 4.59
N ILE A 667 -18.90 7.43 4.00
CA ILE A 667 -17.63 8.13 4.16
C ILE A 667 -17.87 9.33 5.07
N THR A 668 -17.23 9.33 6.23
CA THR A 668 -17.24 10.44 7.19
C THR A 668 -15.95 11.25 7.05
N LEU A 669 -16.08 12.43 6.46
CA LEU A 669 -15.00 13.41 6.35
C LEU A 669 -14.66 13.98 7.76
N ASN A 670 -13.40 13.91 8.15
CA ASN A 670 -12.95 14.14 9.54
C ASN A 670 -11.79 15.15 9.69
N GLY A 671 -11.41 15.82 8.60
CA GLY A 671 -10.36 16.83 8.54
C GLY A 671 -8.95 16.24 8.49
N THR A 672 -8.81 14.98 8.09
CA THR A 672 -7.55 14.25 8.01
C THR A 672 -7.41 13.57 6.64
N PRO A 673 -6.19 13.18 6.21
CA PRO A 673 -5.98 12.45 4.96
C PRO A 673 -6.76 11.13 4.86
N GLU A 674 -7.20 10.59 6.01
CA GLU A 674 -7.85 9.29 6.13
C GLU A 674 -9.29 9.48 6.65
N PRO A 675 -10.29 9.69 5.75
CA PRO A 675 -11.68 9.75 6.17
C PRO A 675 -12.13 8.41 6.75
N ALA A 676 -13.08 8.42 7.67
CA ALA A 676 -13.61 7.18 8.23
C ALA A 676 -14.62 6.56 7.26
N VAL A 677 -14.39 5.30 6.87
CA VAL A 677 -15.26 4.55 5.95
C VAL A 677 -16.01 3.45 6.68
N ARG A 678 -17.28 3.22 6.32
CA ARG A 678 -18.11 2.12 6.81
C ARG A 678 -18.84 1.47 5.65
N LEU A 679 -18.57 0.18 5.42
CA LEU A 679 -19.25 -0.62 4.41
C LEU A 679 -20.64 -1.03 4.92
N ILE A 680 -21.63 -0.86 4.06
CA ILE A 680 -23.05 -1.06 4.34
C ILE A 680 -23.59 -2.09 3.34
N GLU A 681 -24.26 -3.12 3.85
CA GLU A 681 -24.94 -4.09 3.01
C GLU A 681 -26.11 -3.45 2.24
N ARG A 682 -26.32 -3.89 1.00
CA ARG A 682 -27.54 -3.59 0.25
C ARG A 682 -28.79 -4.04 1.03
N PRO A 683 -29.91 -3.30 1.03
CA PRO A 683 -31.17 -3.81 1.56
C PRO A 683 -31.52 -5.15 0.91
N THR A 684 -31.83 -6.16 1.72
CA THR A 684 -32.11 -7.52 1.20
C THR A 684 -33.30 -7.60 0.24
N GLY A 685 -34.22 -6.63 0.30
CA GLY A 685 -35.36 -6.50 -0.60
C GLY A 685 -35.05 -5.77 -1.92
N LEU A 686 -33.94 -5.04 -2.01
CA LEU A 686 -33.49 -4.44 -3.27
C LEU A 686 -32.99 -5.55 -4.21
N PRO A 687 -33.33 -5.53 -5.50
CA PRO A 687 -32.70 -6.43 -6.46
C PRO A 687 -31.19 -6.19 -6.56
N ASP A 688 -30.45 -7.27 -6.81
CA ASP A 688 -29.03 -7.21 -7.16
C ASP A 688 -28.91 -7.01 -8.66
N THR A 689 -28.82 -5.76 -9.06
CA THR A 689 -28.84 -5.29 -10.46
C THR A 689 -27.91 -4.10 -10.60
N ASN A 690 -27.69 -3.66 -11.84
CA ASN A 690 -26.95 -2.46 -12.24
C ASN A 690 -27.56 -1.18 -11.64
N ASN A 691 -27.46 -0.99 -10.32
CA ASN A 691 -27.97 0.20 -9.64
C ASN A 691 -26.92 1.32 -9.76
N GLU A 692 -27.13 2.23 -10.70
CA GLU A 692 -26.19 3.31 -11.05
C GLU A 692 -26.62 4.69 -10.52
N GLY A 693 -27.84 4.81 -10.01
CA GLY A 693 -28.31 6.01 -9.32
C GLY A 693 -28.60 5.77 -7.86
N PHE A 694 -28.30 6.76 -7.01
CA PHE A 694 -28.65 6.73 -5.60
C PHE A 694 -28.96 8.14 -5.08
N ALA A 695 -29.97 8.28 -4.24
CA ALA A 695 -30.26 9.56 -3.56
C ALA A 695 -30.92 9.33 -2.20
N THR A 696 -30.65 10.22 -1.23
CA THR A 696 -31.30 10.19 0.09
C THR A 696 -32.14 11.43 0.37
N SER A 697 -33.27 11.23 1.03
CA SER A 697 -34.13 12.32 1.46
C SER A 697 -33.60 12.98 2.74
N THR A 698 -33.67 14.31 2.78
CA THR A 698 -33.50 15.10 4.01
C THR A 698 -34.79 15.24 4.83
N LEU A 699 -35.93 14.78 4.28
CA LEU A 699 -37.22 14.86 4.93
C LEU A 699 -37.49 13.62 5.77
N CYS A 700 -37.74 13.84 7.06
CA CYS A 700 -38.14 12.80 7.99
C CYS A 700 -39.67 12.75 8.15
N ASP A 701 -40.28 11.60 7.91
CA ASP A 701 -41.68 11.32 8.26
C ASP A 701 -41.77 10.05 9.13
N ALA A 702 -42.50 10.15 10.23
CA ALA A 702 -42.69 9.06 11.19
C ALA A 702 -41.41 8.34 11.68
N GLY A 703 -40.25 9.00 11.63
CA GLY A 703 -38.96 8.44 12.04
C GLY A 703 -38.18 7.73 10.93
N GLU A 704 -38.69 7.74 9.70
CA GLU A 704 -38.03 7.26 8.50
C GLU A 704 -37.85 8.40 7.49
N ARG A 705 -36.85 8.26 6.63
CA ARG A 705 -36.65 9.09 5.44
C ARG A 705 -36.40 8.19 4.25
N ASP A 706 -36.71 8.67 3.06
CA ASP A 706 -36.61 7.88 1.84
C ASP A 706 -35.17 7.75 1.34
N ALA A 707 -34.91 6.62 0.70
CA ALA A 707 -33.73 6.41 -0.14
C ALA A 707 -34.19 5.82 -1.48
N TRP A 708 -33.55 6.20 -2.57
CA TRP A 708 -33.89 5.73 -3.92
C TRP A 708 -32.68 5.16 -4.62
N TRP A 709 -32.93 4.16 -5.47
CA TRP A 709 -31.94 3.59 -6.39
C TRP A 709 -32.50 3.62 -7.80
N PHE A 710 -31.61 3.82 -8.79
CA PHE A 710 -31.95 3.83 -10.20
C PHE A 710 -31.16 2.76 -10.95
N THR A 711 -31.88 1.90 -11.65
CA THR A 711 -31.35 0.68 -12.26
C THR A 711 -31.22 0.85 -13.77
N ASP A 712 -30.03 0.63 -14.28
CA ASP A 712 -29.71 0.61 -15.71
C ASP A 712 -30.25 -0.66 -16.40
N GLY A 713 -30.48 -0.56 -17.72
CA GLY A 713 -30.86 -1.67 -18.60
C GLY A 713 -32.30 -2.14 -18.48
N VAL A 714 -33.16 -1.40 -17.75
CA VAL A 714 -34.58 -1.74 -17.55
C VAL A 714 -35.48 -0.53 -17.82
N ARG A 715 -36.70 -0.78 -18.29
CA ARG A 715 -37.68 0.28 -18.61
C ARG A 715 -38.77 0.43 -17.54
N PRO A 716 -39.50 -0.64 -17.17
CA PRO A 716 -40.22 -0.68 -15.91
C PRO A 716 -39.33 -1.29 -14.83
N GLY A 717 -39.40 -0.73 -13.63
CA GLY A 717 -38.58 -1.17 -12.52
C GLY A 717 -37.19 -0.57 -12.50
N ALA A 718 -36.99 0.57 -13.14
CA ALA A 718 -35.76 1.32 -13.03
C ALA A 718 -35.66 2.02 -11.67
N LEU A 719 -36.76 2.55 -11.12
CA LEU A 719 -36.73 3.33 -9.88
C LEU A 719 -37.22 2.50 -8.69
N HIS A 720 -36.34 2.30 -7.72
CA HIS A 720 -36.64 1.63 -6.46
C HIS A 720 -36.61 2.61 -5.29
N ARG A 721 -37.44 2.35 -4.28
CA ARG A 721 -37.50 3.10 -3.03
C ARG A 721 -37.27 2.17 -1.85
N GLY A 722 -36.46 2.60 -0.90
CA GLY A 722 -36.32 2.04 0.44
C GLY A 722 -36.46 3.13 1.51
N SER A 723 -36.06 2.82 2.74
CA SER A 723 -36.02 3.81 3.81
C SER A 723 -34.72 3.77 4.59
N LEU A 724 -34.43 4.88 5.25
CA LEU A 724 -33.36 5.13 6.19
C LEU A 724 -33.96 5.64 7.51
N GLY A 725 -33.27 5.40 8.62
CA GLY A 725 -33.65 6.02 9.89
C GLY A 725 -33.42 7.54 9.87
N CYS A 726 -34.27 8.29 10.55
CA CYS A 726 -33.98 9.69 10.86
C CYS A 726 -32.93 9.81 11.98
N PRO A 727 -32.13 10.88 12.01
CA PRO A 727 -31.27 11.17 13.14
C PRO A 727 -32.10 11.24 14.42
N SER A 728 -31.61 10.62 15.48
CA SER A 728 -32.21 10.83 16.81
C SER A 728 -32.04 12.29 17.21
N ASP A 729 -33.16 12.97 17.47
CA ASP A 729 -33.23 14.37 17.90
C ASP A 729 -32.23 14.59 19.06
N PRO A 730 -31.24 15.51 18.94
CA PRO A 730 -30.37 15.83 20.06
C PRO A 730 -31.22 16.54 21.11
N GLY A 731 -31.77 15.76 22.04
CA GLY A 731 -32.52 16.29 23.18
C GLY A 731 -31.76 17.42 23.87
N PRO A 732 -32.47 18.39 24.49
CA PRO A 732 -31.87 19.63 24.95
C PRO A 732 -30.64 19.34 25.82
N THR A 733 -29.51 19.92 25.42
CA THR A 733 -28.22 19.80 26.10
C THR A 733 -28.35 20.31 27.53
N GLY A 734 -28.58 19.40 28.46
CA GLY A 734 -28.33 19.64 29.88
C GLY A 734 -26.85 19.97 30.08
N PRO A 735 -26.51 20.86 31.03
CA PRO A 735 -25.12 21.26 31.23
C PRO A 735 -24.27 20.03 31.56
N PRO A 736 -23.01 19.97 31.08
CA PRO A 736 -22.17 18.79 31.17
C PRO A 736 -22.03 18.37 32.63
N THR A 737 -22.39 17.13 32.92
CA THR A 737 -22.06 16.50 34.19
C THR A 737 -20.53 16.39 34.27
N PRO A 738 -19.89 16.85 35.36
CA PRO A 738 -18.44 16.78 35.47
C PRO A 738 -17.98 15.32 35.46
N ARG A 739 -17.02 15.01 34.60
CA ARG A 739 -16.33 13.72 34.55
C ARG A 739 -15.69 13.44 35.93
N PRO A 740 -15.90 12.26 36.55
CA PRO A 740 -15.24 11.94 37.81
C PRO A 740 -13.75 11.69 37.56
N SER A 741 -12.89 12.35 38.34
CA SER A 741 -11.44 12.14 38.35
C SER A 741 -11.10 10.68 38.69
N PRO A 742 -10.03 10.10 38.10
CA PRO A 742 -9.59 8.76 38.44
C PRO A 742 -8.88 8.78 39.81
N SER A 743 -9.55 8.34 40.86
CA SER A 743 -8.92 7.97 42.14
C SER A 743 -8.86 6.45 42.24
N GLY A 744 -7.75 5.85 41.79
CA GLY A 744 -7.45 4.44 42.01
C GLY A 744 -6.46 4.28 43.17
N SER A 745 -6.96 4.15 44.38
CA SER A 745 -6.20 3.58 45.51
C SER A 745 -6.11 2.05 45.36
N PRO A 746 -5.07 1.39 45.94
CA PRO A 746 -4.65 0.05 45.54
C PRO A 746 -5.63 -1.06 45.92
N ARG A 747 -5.74 -2.07 45.06
CA ARG A 747 -6.53 -3.29 45.25
C ARG A 747 -5.94 -4.16 46.40
N PRO A 748 -6.75 -4.72 47.32
CA PRO A 748 -6.24 -5.53 48.43
C PRO A 748 -5.87 -6.96 48.00
N VAL A 749 -4.80 -7.48 48.59
CA VAL A 749 -4.31 -8.86 48.49
C VAL A 749 -5.26 -9.84 49.23
N PRO A 750 -5.51 -11.07 48.74
CA PRO A 750 -6.38 -12.03 49.42
C PRO A 750 -5.73 -12.61 50.67
N SER A 751 -6.45 -12.59 51.80
CA SER A 751 -6.04 -13.16 53.08
C SER A 751 -6.26 -14.68 53.15
N VAL A 752 -5.22 -15.43 53.51
CA VAL A 752 -5.26 -16.85 53.85
C VAL A 752 -5.85 -17.04 55.26
N SER A 753 -6.82 -17.94 55.36
CA SER A 753 -7.46 -18.41 56.59
C SER A 753 -6.52 -19.27 57.45
N ALA A 754 -6.37 -18.94 58.72
CA ALA A 754 -5.74 -19.80 59.73
C ALA A 754 -6.70 -20.02 60.92
N GLY A 755 -6.98 -21.28 61.24
CA GLY A 755 -7.82 -21.72 62.36
C GLY A 755 -7.16 -21.58 63.74
N PRO A 756 -7.90 -21.90 64.83
CA PRO A 756 -7.68 -21.29 66.14
C PRO A 756 -6.79 -22.08 67.12
N GLY A 757 -5.97 -21.34 67.86
CA GLY A 757 -5.93 -21.40 69.34
C GLY A 757 -4.85 -22.24 70.04
N THR A 758 -4.00 -21.60 70.84
CA THR A 758 -3.73 -21.85 72.29
C THR A 758 -2.73 -20.80 72.88
N PRO A 759 -2.69 -20.53 74.20
CA PRO A 759 -2.53 -19.15 74.72
C PRO A 759 -1.32 -18.79 75.63
N ARG A 760 -1.03 -17.46 75.70
CA ARG A 760 -0.44 -16.59 76.78
C ARG A 760 1.05 -16.79 77.19
N PRO A 761 1.71 -15.83 77.92
CA PRO A 761 1.31 -14.54 78.57
C PRO A 761 2.19 -13.32 78.15
N GLY A 762 2.08 -12.03 78.53
CA GLY A 762 1.29 -11.22 79.47
C GLY A 762 1.71 -9.73 79.33
N LEU A 763 0.83 -8.81 79.69
CA LEU A 763 0.97 -7.32 79.71
C LEU A 763 1.72 -6.81 80.97
N PRO A 764 2.18 -5.54 81.03
CA PRO A 764 1.36 -4.39 81.48
C PRO A 764 1.53 -3.12 80.60
N HIS A 765 0.46 -2.48 80.13
CA HIS A 765 -0.34 -1.40 80.78
C HIS A 765 0.42 -0.10 81.13
N THR A 766 0.00 1.01 80.51
CA THR A 766 -0.59 2.17 81.21
C THR A 766 -1.55 2.89 80.25
N GLY A 767 -2.70 3.32 80.78
CA GLY A 767 -3.70 4.11 80.07
C GLY A 767 -4.18 5.26 80.95
N VAL A 768 -4.63 6.33 80.28
CA VAL A 768 -5.89 7.05 80.52
C VAL A 768 -6.42 7.41 79.14
#